data_AF-A0AAU9CGL8-F1
#
_entry.id   AF-A0AAU9CGL8-F1
#
_cell.length_a   1.000
_cell.length_b   1.000
_cell.length_c   1.000
_cell.angle_alpha   90.00
_cell.angle_beta   90.00
_cell.angle_gamma   90.00
#
_symmetry.space_group_name_H-M   'P 1'
#
loop_
_entity.id
_entity.type
_entity.pdbx_description
1 polymer ?
#
loop_
_entity_poly.entity_id
_entity_poly.type
_entity_poly.pdbx_seq_one_letter_code
_entity_poly.pdbx_strand_id
1 'polypeptide(L)'
;MAKEKKLQKPPHLEDIDPNTSGAHSRQLQLVSRSTMIKERALEALFLACACVAVLAVLLIFAFTLYKALPVLSDIGLLSFFGMDWAPSSGHYGIMALLVGSIIVTAGALVIGVPLAIGCAVYLTEIANKRLSNIVSTAVDLLAGVPSVIYGFFGLVILRPWLADLTGGLGFGALTAWLVLAIMIVPTITTLTMDALRSIPMGVREASYSMGATKWQTIYKVVLPAAKLGIVNAVVLGMGRAIGETMAVLMVVGNAPVIPENISSPISTLTSQIALDMGYSSGLHRSALFGMGVVLFIISAGLVGIVRLISRPREAKVDTAKAVKERAEKDYRAKATDYELAEDVAKAPSNLPELEKEQEHSRQRIKRLLASGAKPKVSKNATNATMLGVFRATGAVTTGVLVLIILFVLVNGLPVMSLDFIFGWPQGVNAEGGIFPTIVSSLYVTVLAMLICTPIAVLAAVYLAEYAKQGRLVNFIRYATDTLASVPSIVMGLFGFALFVEAFGFGLSMLSAALALALMMLPIVMRTTEEAIRAVPRYIRWGAYGLGATKWQVVSRVVLPSAFPRIATGIVLAIGRAVGETAVVLYTMGQAINLPITPMDSGRPMTIHLYLLANDGINMQAAYGTALLLMLMILAFNLFARYLSRKSAKKTGGK
;
A
#
# COMPACT_ATOMS: atom_id res chain seq x y z
N MET A 1 -6.10 45.31 -71.64
CA MET A 1 -6.75 44.07 -71.20
C MET A 1 -6.15 43.65 -69.85
N ALA A 2 -7.02 43.49 -68.83
CA ALA A 2 -6.89 42.71 -67.58
C ALA A 2 -5.65 42.94 -66.67
N LYS A 3 -5.64 43.79 -65.62
CA LYS A 3 -6.34 43.77 -64.29
C LYS A 3 -6.13 42.48 -63.47
N GLU A 4 -5.09 42.50 -62.63
CA GLU A 4 -4.90 41.60 -61.49
C GLU A 4 -6.06 41.70 -60.50
N LYS A 5 -6.63 40.54 -60.14
CA LYS A 5 -7.69 40.39 -59.13
C LYS A 5 -7.00 40.10 -57.78
N LYS A 6 -6.82 41.12 -56.95
CA LYS A 6 -6.52 40.93 -55.51
C LYS A 6 -7.73 40.25 -54.86
N LEU A 7 -7.54 39.02 -54.36
CA LEU A 7 -8.50 38.39 -53.46
C LEU A 7 -8.47 39.14 -52.11
N GLN A 8 -9.63 39.68 -51.72
CA GLN A 8 -9.89 40.32 -50.44
C GLN A 8 -9.73 39.33 -49.29
N LYS A 9 -8.97 39.71 -48.25
CA LYS A 9 -9.04 39.10 -46.92
C LYS A 9 -10.38 39.47 -46.25
N PRO A 10 -11.03 38.56 -45.50
CA PRO A 10 -12.25 38.87 -44.77
C PRO A 10 -11.99 39.86 -43.62
N PRO A 11 -12.90 40.82 -43.35
CA PRO A 11 -12.63 41.95 -42.47
C PRO A 11 -13.08 41.66 -41.03
N HIS A 12 -12.33 40.87 -40.27
CA HIS A 12 -12.44 40.85 -38.81
C HIS A 12 -11.10 40.41 -38.22
N LEU A 13 -10.16 41.35 -38.03
CA LEU A 13 -9.00 41.27 -37.11
C LEU A 13 -8.05 42.47 -37.21
N GLU A 14 -8.54 43.66 -37.54
CA GLU A 14 -7.77 44.91 -37.42
C GLU A 14 -8.64 45.93 -36.70
N ASP A 15 -8.49 45.95 -35.38
CA ASP A 15 -8.61 47.11 -34.48
C ASP A 15 -8.46 46.57 -33.05
N ILE A 16 -7.24 46.18 -32.71
CA ILE A 16 -6.80 46.15 -31.30
C ILE A 16 -5.66 47.16 -31.22
N ASP A 17 -6.05 48.41 -30.97
CA ASP A 17 -5.16 49.50 -30.61
C ASP A 17 -4.33 49.08 -29.37
N PRO A 18 -2.99 49.00 -29.46
CA PRO A 18 -2.13 48.56 -28.36
C PRO A 18 -2.10 49.55 -27.18
N ASN A 19 -2.77 50.70 -27.28
CA ASN A 19 -2.82 51.71 -26.23
C ASN A 19 -4.11 51.73 -25.39
N THR A 20 -4.99 50.73 -25.53
CA THR A 20 -6.12 50.51 -24.60
C THR A 20 -5.77 49.59 -23.43
N SER A 21 -4.49 49.58 -23.01
CA SER A 21 -3.99 48.82 -21.84
C SER A 21 -4.39 49.41 -20.48
N GLY A 22 -5.42 50.28 -20.42
CA GLY A 22 -5.87 50.95 -19.21
C GLY A 22 -7.19 50.45 -18.60
N ALA A 23 -7.95 49.58 -19.29
CA ALA A 23 -9.35 49.32 -18.91
C ALA A 23 -9.81 47.85 -18.85
N HIS A 24 -8.88 46.88 -18.83
CA HIS A 24 -9.22 45.45 -18.67
C HIS A 24 -8.64 44.78 -17.41
N SER A 25 -8.22 45.57 -16.42
CA SER A 25 -7.85 45.10 -15.08
C SER A 25 -9.01 45.13 -14.07
N ARG A 26 -10.27 45.29 -14.50
CA ARG A 26 -11.42 44.87 -13.68
C ARG A 26 -11.66 43.39 -13.91
N GLN A 27 -10.77 42.59 -13.31
CA GLN A 27 -11.04 41.18 -13.03
C GLN A 27 -12.45 41.06 -12.46
N LEU A 28 -13.22 40.10 -12.98
CA LEU A 28 -14.49 39.63 -12.44
C LEU A 28 -14.31 39.25 -10.95
N GLN A 29 -14.36 40.23 -10.05
CA GLN A 29 -14.49 40.04 -8.61
C GLN A 29 -15.98 39.88 -8.28
N LEU A 30 -16.58 38.79 -8.74
CA LEU A 30 -17.95 38.41 -8.34
C LEU A 30 -17.95 37.53 -7.07
N VAL A 31 -16.98 37.72 -6.18
CA VAL A 31 -16.92 37.00 -4.91
C VAL A 31 -16.78 38.01 -3.78
N SER A 32 -17.78 38.09 -2.91
CA SER A 32 -17.77 38.97 -1.74
C SER A 32 -16.52 38.73 -0.88
N ARG A 33 -15.94 39.78 -0.30
CA ARG A 33 -14.78 39.67 0.61
C ARG A 33 -15.01 38.64 1.73
N SER A 34 -16.24 38.53 2.23
CA SER A 34 -16.62 37.54 3.25
C SER A 34 -16.49 36.09 2.73
N THR A 35 -16.76 35.87 1.45
CA THR A 35 -16.66 34.55 0.81
C THR A 35 -15.20 34.16 0.58
N MET A 36 -14.35 35.11 0.17
CA MET A 36 -12.91 34.89 0.05
C MET A 36 -12.24 34.57 1.39
N ILE A 37 -12.65 35.24 2.48
CA ILE A 37 -12.16 34.96 3.83
C ILE A 37 -12.57 33.55 4.28
N LYS A 38 -13.84 33.17 4.07
CA LYS A 38 -14.33 31.82 4.37
C LYS A 38 -13.57 30.75 3.58
N GLU A 39 -13.30 30.97 2.30
CA GLU A 39 -12.52 30.03 1.49
C GLU A 39 -11.09 29.88 1.99
N ARG A 40 -10.41 30.97 2.34
CA ARG A 40 -9.06 30.91 2.91
C ARG A 40 -9.02 30.20 4.27
N ALA A 41 -10.02 30.43 5.12
CA ALA A 41 -10.13 29.75 6.40
C ALA A 41 -10.32 28.23 6.24
N LEU A 42 -11.16 27.81 5.28
CA LEU A 42 -11.34 26.41 4.93
C LEU A 42 -10.07 25.79 4.34
N GLU A 43 -9.40 26.49 3.43
CA GLU A 43 -8.13 26.04 2.87
C GLU A 43 -7.07 25.83 3.96
N ALA A 44 -6.96 26.76 4.92
CA ALA A 44 -6.05 26.66 6.06
C ALA A 44 -6.40 25.48 6.98
N LEU A 45 -7.69 25.25 7.26
CA LEU A 45 -8.15 24.09 8.03
C LEU A 45 -7.79 22.77 7.34
N PHE A 46 -8.01 22.66 6.02
CA PHE A 46 -7.70 21.44 5.29
C PHE A 46 -6.19 21.21 5.18
N LEU A 47 -5.40 22.27 5.03
CA LEU A 47 -3.94 22.21 5.09
C LEU A 47 -3.48 21.75 6.48
N ALA A 48 -4.06 22.27 7.56
CA ALA A 48 -3.73 21.84 8.92
C ALA A 48 -3.99 20.34 9.11
N CYS A 49 -5.13 19.83 8.61
CA CYS A 49 -5.43 18.40 8.61
C CYS A 49 -4.40 17.59 7.82
N ALA A 50 -3.96 18.08 6.65
CA ALA A 50 -2.92 17.43 5.85
C ALA A 50 -1.55 17.43 6.55
N CYS A 51 -1.23 18.48 7.31
CA CYS A 51 -0.02 18.56 8.12
C CYS A 51 -0.04 17.62 9.34
N VAL A 52 -1.19 17.10 9.79
CA VAL A 52 -1.26 16.10 10.88
C VAL A 52 -0.44 14.86 10.53
N ALA A 53 -0.47 14.38 9.28
CA ALA A 53 0.33 13.24 8.85
C ALA A 53 1.84 13.50 8.96
N VAL A 54 2.27 14.71 8.59
CA VAL A 54 3.67 15.15 8.70
C VAL A 54 4.08 15.23 10.16
N LEU A 55 3.25 15.89 10.98
CA LEU A 55 3.50 16.03 12.40
C LEU A 55 3.56 14.66 13.10
N ALA A 56 2.66 13.74 12.76
CA ALA A 56 2.65 12.39 13.30
C ALA A 56 3.97 11.67 13.05
N VAL A 57 4.48 11.67 11.82
CA VAL A 57 5.77 11.05 11.47
C VAL A 57 6.93 11.67 12.26
N LEU A 58 6.95 13.00 12.37
CA LEU A 58 7.97 13.72 13.13
C LEU A 58 7.90 13.39 14.63
N LEU A 59 6.69 13.33 15.20
CA LEU A 59 6.49 12.98 16.62
C LEU A 59 6.84 11.53 16.90
N ILE A 60 6.49 10.59 16.02
CA ILE A 60 6.88 9.18 16.14
C ILE A 60 8.40 9.09 16.24
N PHE A 61 9.11 9.69 15.28
CA PHE A 61 10.57 9.65 15.27
C PHE A 61 11.19 10.36 16.48
N ALA A 62 10.76 11.60 16.77
CA ALA A 62 11.33 12.39 17.85
C ALA A 62 11.11 11.73 19.23
N PHE A 63 9.91 11.20 19.50
CA PHE A 63 9.58 10.62 20.80
C PHE A 63 10.23 9.25 21.00
N THR A 64 10.24 8.40 19.96
CA THR A 64 10.96 7.12 20.01
C THR A 64 12.46 7.33 20.17
N LEU A 65 13.04 8.32 19.48
CA LEU A 65 14.44 8.70 19.64
C LEU A 65 14.72 9.22 21.05
N TYR A 66 13.89 10.12 21.57
CA TYR A 66 14.02 10.66 22.92
C TYR A 66 14.05 9.56 23.98
N LYS A 67 13.14 8.58 23.88
CA LYS A 67 13.09 7.42 24.80
C LYS A 67 14.25 6.44 24.58
N ALA A 68 14.86 6.43 23.39
CA ALA A 68 16.05 5.62 23.10
C ALA A 68 17.38 6.27 23.52
N LEU A 69 17.43 7.58 23.78
CA LEU A 69 18.68 8.27 24.12
C LEU A 69 19.45 7.64 25.30
N PRO A 70 18.81 7.23 26.42
CA PRO A 70 19.54 6.69 27.56
C PRO A 70 20.36 5.42 27.24
N VAL A 71 19.84 4.53 26.37
CA VAL A 71 20.61 3.33 25.98
C VAL A 71 21.83 3.72 25.12
N LEU A 72 21.70 4.75 24.30
CA LEU A 72 22.77 5.19 23.40
C LEU A 72 23.86 5.97 24.14
N SER A 73 23.51 6.71 25.19
CA SER A 73 24.47 7.42 26.05
C SER A 73 25.20 6.48 27.00
N ASP A 74 24.48 5.57 27.66
CA ASP A 74 25.01 4.85 28.81
C ASP A 74 25.78 3.60 28.41
N ILE A 75 25.34 2.90 27.36
CA ILE A 75 25.98 1.68 26.83
C ILE A 75 26.90 2.01 25.64
N GLY A 76 26.60 3.09 24.92
CA GLY A 76 27.31 3.52 23.72
C GLY A 76 26.80 2.86 22.44
N LEU A 77 26.91 3.59 21.32
CA LEU A 77 26.35 3.17 20.04
C LEU A 77 26.98 1.88 19.48
N LEU A 78 28.29 1.68 19.65
CA LEU A 78 28.97 0.47 19.18
C LEU A 78 28.49 -0.78 19.94
N SER A 79 28.37 -0.68 21.26
CA SER A 79 27.89 -1.76 22.12
C SER A 79 26.42 -2.07 21.87
N PHE A 80 25.60 -1.07 21.53
CA PHE A 80 24.21 -1.25 21.13
C PHE A 80 24.08 -2.09 19.85
N PHE A 81 25.00 -1.94 18.89
CA PHE A 81 25.11 -2.81 17.72
C PHE A 81 25.95 -4.07 17.97
N GLY A 82 26.11 -4.47 19.23
CA GLY A 82 26.73 -5.73 19.62
C GLY A 82 25.90 -6.97 19.26
N MET A 83 26.46 -8.14 19.54
CA MET A 83 25.88 -9.44 19.17
C MET A 83 24.97 -10.02 20.24
N ASP A 84 25.25 -9.72 21.51
CA ASP A 84 24.60 -10.36 22.65
C ASP A 84 23.40 -9.56 23.13
N TRP A 85 22.21 -10.15 22.99
CA TRP A 85 20.99 -9.66 23.63
C TRP A 85 20.74 -10.43 24.92
N ALA A 86 21.16 -9.85 26.04
CA ALA A 86 20.94 -10.39 27.38
C ALA A 86 20.60 -9.25 28.37
N PRO A 87 19.32 -8.83 28.40
CA PRO A 87 18.87 -7.74 29.27
C PRO A 87 19.17 -7.97 30.76
N SER A 88 19.12 -9.22 31.22
CA SER A 88 19.40 -9.61 32.61
C SER A 88 20.84 -9.34 33.04
N SER A 89 21.79 -9.35 32.10
CA SER A 89 23.20 -9.01 32.32
C SER A 89 23.56 -7.60 31.84
N GLY A 90 22.58 -6.79 31.43
CA GLY A 90 22.82 -5.43 30.92
C GLY A 90 23.41 -5.37 29.51
N HIS A 91 23.35 -6.46 28.73
CA HIS A 91 23.80 -6.50 27.35
C HIS A 91 22.61 -6.30 26.40
N TYR A 92 22.70 -5.30 25.53
CA TYR A 92 21.59 -4.88 24.65
C TYR A 92 22.01 -4.86 23.17
N GLY A 93 22.83 -5.82 22.76
CA GLY A 93 23.29 -5.96 21.38
C GLY A 93 22.15 -6.34 20.43
N ILE A 94 21.88 -5.52 19.42
CA ILE A 94 20.76 -5.73 18.49
C ILE A 94 21.16 -6.43 17.17
N MET A 95 22.44 -6.75 16.97
CA MET A 95 22.92 -7.25 15.67
C MET A 95 22.31 -8.59 15.29
N ALA A 96 22.20 -9.53 16.24
CA ALA A 96 21.56 -10.83 16.00
C ALA A 96 20.10 -10.67 15.55
N LEU A 97 19.37 -9.73 16.15
CA LEU A 97 17.97 -9.41 15.82
C LEU A 97 17.83 -8.73 14.45
N LEU A 98 18.78 -7.87 14.09
CA LEU A 98 18.83 -7.21 12.78
C LEU A 98 19.10 -8.22 11.67
N VAL A 99 20.07 -9.12 11.88
CA VAL A 99 20.36 -10.23 10.97
C VAL A 99 19.15 -11.15 10.84
N GLY A 100 18.51 -11.53 11.95
CA GLY A 100 17.28 -12.34 11.95
C GLY A 100 16.17 -11.68 11.13
N SER A 101 15.94 -10.38 11.31
CA SER A 101 14.93 -9.61 10.56
C SER A 101 15.20 -9.59 9.06
N ILE A 102 16.47 -9.43 8.66
CA ILE A 102 16.87 -9.45 7.25
C ILE A 102 16.70 -10.84 6.65
N ILE A 103 17.16 -11.90 7.33
CA ILE A 103 17.05 -13.29 6.85
C ILE A 103 15.58 -13.65 6.63
N VAL A 104 14.71 -13.34 7.60
CA VAL A 104 13.28 -13.61 7.52
C VAL A 104 12.63 -12.85 6.36
N THR A 105 12.93 -11.56 6.22
CA THR A 105 12.37 -10.72 5.15
C THR A 105 12.85 -11.18 3.78
N ALA A 106 14.16 -11.42 3.62
CA ALA A 106 14.76 -11.81 2.36
C ALA A 106 14.21 -13.16 1.87
N GLY A 107 14.14 -14.17 2.74
CA GLY A 107 13.57 -15.47 2.39
C GLY A 107 12.09 -15.40 2.02
N ALA A 108 11.30 -14.61 2.76
CA ALA A 108 9.90 -14.37 2.42
C ALA A 108 9.74 -13.73 1.03
N LEU A 109 10.61 -12.78 0.65
CA LEU A 109 10.57 -12.13 -0.67
C LEU A 109 10.99 -13.07 -1.81
N VAL A 110 12.01 -13.90 -1.58
CA VAL A 110 12.47 -14.89 -2.58
C VAL A 110 11.34 -15.83 -2.98
N ILE A 111 10.48 -16.22 -2.03
CA ILE A 111 9.33 -17.09 -2.28
C ILE A 111 8.11 -16.29 -2.75
N GLY A 112 7.78 -15.21 -2.05
CA GLY A 112 6.53 -14.47 -2.25
C GLY A 112 6.49 -13.63 -3.52
N VAL A 113 7.60 -12.99 -3.92
CA VAL A 113 7.62 -12.08 -5.09
C VAL A 113 7.35 -12.83 -6.40
N PRO A 114 8.02 -13.96 -6.71
CA PRO A 114 7.73 -14.71 -7.94
C PRO A 114 6.30 -15.25 -7.98
N LEU A 115 5.80 -15.77 -6.85
CA LEU A 115 4.42 -16.27 -6.74
C LEU A 115 3.40 -15.14 -6.96
N ALA A 116 3.62 -13.98 -6.36
CA ALA A 116 2.71 -12.84 -6.48
C ALA A 116 2.68 -12.24 -7.89
N ILE A 117 3.85 -12.00 -8.50
CA ILE A 117 3.93 -11.47 -9.87
C ILE A 117 3.36 -12.50 -10.85
N GLY A 118 3.67 -13.79 -10.67
CA GLY A 118 3.13 -14.86 -11.50
C GLY A 118 1.61 -14.98 -11.41
N CYS A 119 1.06 -14.88 -10.20
CA CYS A 119 -0.38 -14.84 -9.96
C CYS A 119 -1.02 -13.61 -10.61
N ALA A 120 -0.43 -12.42 -10.45
CA ALA A 120 -0.95 -11.19 -11.06
C ALA A 120 -0.99 -11.29 -12.58
N VAL A 121 0.08 -11.75 -13.22
CA VAL A 121 0.15 -11.98 -14.67
C VAL A 121 -0.89 -13.00 -15.11
N TYR A 122 -1.06 -14.09 -14.35
CA TYR A 122 -2.09 -15.08 -14.64
C TYR A 122 -3.49 -14.45 -14.62
N LEU A 123 -3.82 -13.69 -13.58
CA LEU A 123 -5.15 -13.11 -13.40
C LEU A 123 -5.46 -11.99 -14.40
N THR A 124 -4.46 -11.22 -14.83
CA THR A 124 -4.68 -10.10 -15.76
C THR A 124 -4.59 -10.52 -17.22
N GLU A 125 -3.64 -11.36 -17.57
CA GLU A 125 -3.34 -11.65 -18.97
C GLU A 125 -3.90 -13.00 -19.41
N ILE A 126 -3.96 -14.03 -18.55
CA ILE A 126 -4.23 -15.43 -18.97
C ILE A 126 -5.63 -15.90 -18.59
N ALA A 127 -6.10 -15.59 -17.38
CA ALA A 127 -7.34 -16.10 -16.81
C ALA A 127 -8.57 -15.57 -17.56
N ASN A 128 -9.64 -16.37 -17.59
CA ASN A 128 -10.91 -15.90 -18.11
C ASN A 128 -11.52 -14.83 -17.18
N LYS A 129 -12.41 -13.98 -17.70
CA LYS A 129 -12.99 -12.85 -16.94
C LYS A 129 -13.66 -13.28 -15.63
N ARG A 130 -14.33 -14.45 -15.61
CA ARG A 130 -15.02 -14.97 -14.42
C ARG A 130 -14.04 -15.38 -13.33
N LEU A 131 -13.05 -16.21 -13.67
CA LEU A 131 -12.03 -16.67 -12.73
C LEU A 131 -11.17 -15.50 -12.25
N SER A 132 -10.79 -14.58 -13.14
CA SER A 132 -10.07 -13.37 -12.77
C SER A 132 -10.83 -12.57 -11.71
N ASN A 133 -12.15 -12.36 -11.89
CA ASN A 133 -12.96 -11.62 -10.92
C ASN A 133 -13.11 -12.34 -9.57
N ILE A 134 -13.30 -13.66 -9.58
CA ILE A 134 -13.45 -14.47 -8.36
C ILE A 134 -12.13 -14.52 -7.58
N VAL A 135 -11.03 -14.83 -8.25
CA VAL A 135 -9.73 -14.96 -7.60
C VAL A 135 -9.20 -13.59 -7.17
N SER A 136 -9.34 -12.52 -7.99
CA SER A 136 -8.97 -11.17 -7.54
C SER A 136 -9.73 -10.78 -6.28
N THR A 137 -11.03 -11.09 -6.22
CA THR A 137 -11.83 -10.88 -5.02
C THR A 137 -11.28 -11.62 -3.81
N ALA A 138 -10.93 -12.90 -3.97
CA ALA A 138 -10.37 -13.71 -2.91
C ALA A 138 -9.02 -13.14 -2.42
N VAL A 139 -8.14 -12.77 -3.36
CA VAL A 139 -6.84 -12.14 -3.06
C VAL A 139 -7.03 -10.84 -2.28
N ASP A 140 -7.98 -9.98 -2.68
CA ASP A 140 -8.31 -8.75 -1.93
C ASP A 140 -8.80 -9.05 -0.51
N LEU A 141 -9.61 -10.12 -0.34
CA LEU A 141 -10.08 -10.55 0.97
C LEU A 141 -8.92 -11.03 1.85
N LEU A 142 -7.96 -11.78 1.27
CA LEU A 142 -6.78 -12.26 2.00
C LEU A 142 -5.88 -11.09 2.44
N ALA A 143 -5.72 -10.07 1.60
CA ALA A 143 -4.99 -8.86 1.96
C ALA A 143 -5.59 -8.12 3.18
N GLY A 144 -6.85 -8.39 3.51
CA GLY A 144 -7.54 -7.91 4.71
C GLY A 144 -7.48 -8.84 5.92
N VAL A 145 -6.97 -10.07 5.78
CA VAL A 145 -6.85 -11.03 6.89
C VAL A 145 -5.80 -10.51 7.90
N PRO A 146 -6.11 -10.51 9.21
CA PRO A 146 -5.18 -10.09 10.26
C PRO A 146 -3.92 -10.93 10.30
N SER A 147 -2.80 -10.32 10.67
CA SER A 147 -1.53 -11.03 10.65
C SER A 147 -1.42 -12.15 11.68
N VAL A 148 -2.10 -11.99 12.83
CA VAL A 148 -2.23 -13.05 13.85
C VAL A 148 -2.90 -14.31 13.30
N ILE A 149 -3.78 -14.23 12.29
CA ILE A 149 -4.37 -15.42 11.67
C ILE A 149 -3.34 -16.18 10.84
N TYR A 150 -2.45 -15.49 10.13
CA TYR A 150 -1.32 -16.14 9.43
C TYR A 150 -0.33 -16.75 10.42
N GLY A 151 -0.03 -16.07 11.53
CA GLY A 151 0.80 -16.60 12.61
C GLY A 151 0.20 -17.85 13.23
N PHE A 152 -1.09 -17.83 13.52
CA PHE A 152 -1.84 -18.97 14.04
C PHE A 152 -1.84 -20.15 13.07
N PHE A 153 -2.12 -19.91 11.79
CA PHE A 153 -2.00 -20.91 10.73
C PHE A 153 -0.59 -21.50 10.65
N GLY A 154 0.43 -20.65 10.75
CA GLY A 154 1.83 -21.05 10.77
C GLY A 154 2.18 -21.94 11.95
N LEU A 155 1.73 -21.57 13.15
CA LEU A 155 1.99 -22.30 14.40
C LEU A 155 1.32 -23.68 14.41
N VAL A 156 0.11 -23.78 13.85
CA VAL A 156 -0.70 -25.00 13.93
C VAL A 156 -0.45 -25.97 12.78
N ILE A 157 -0.18 -25.48 11.56
CA ILE A 157 0.00 -26.35 10.38
C ILE A 157 1.44 -26.38 9.92
N LEU A 158 2.00 -25.21 9.59
CA LEU A 158 3.32 -25.16 8.94
C LEU A 158 4.44 -25.61 9.88
N ARG A 159 4.37 -25.22 11.15
CA ARG A 159 5.37 -25.58 12.16
C ARG A 159 5.41 -27.11 12.38
N PRO A 160 4.31 -27.82 12.70
CA PRO A 160 4.36 -29.28 12.80
C PRO A 160 4.81 -29.97 11.51
N TRP A 161 4.29 -29.52 10.35
CA TRP A 161 4.70 -30.09 9.06
C TRP A 161 6.19 -29.93 8.77
N LEU A 162 6.78 -28.77 9.13
CA LEU A 162 8.23 -28.56 9.01
C LEU A 162 9.03 -29.30 10.08
N ALA A 163 8.48 -29.48 11.29
CA ALA A 163 9.10 -30.31 12.32
C ALA A 163 9.27 -31.75 11.82
N ASP A 164 8.23 -32.32 11.21
CA ASP A 164 8.26 -33.67 10.63
C ASP A 164 9.26 -33.79 9.48
N LEU A 165 9.38 -32.76 8.63
CA LEU A 165 10.30 -32.75 7.49
C LEU A 165 11.77 -32.54 7.87
N THR A 166 12.03 -31.72 8.88
CA THR A 166 13.39 -31.31 9.26
C THR A 166 13.94 -32.11 10.45
N GLY A 167 13.10 -32.86 11.16
CA GLY A 167 13.45 -33.55 12.40
C GLY A 167 13.69 -32.61 13.60
N GLY A 168 13.39 -31.32 13.45
CA GLY A 168 13.56 -30.29 14.49
C GLY A 168 12.25 -29.86 15.15
N LEU A 169 12.28 -28.75 15.88
CA LEU A 169 11.09 -28.21 16.59
C LEU A 169 10.08 -27.49 15.67
N GLY A 170 10.42 -27.33 14.39
CA GLY A 170 9.61 -26.60 13.40
C GLY A 170 9.55 -25.08 13.60
N PHE A 171 10.24 -24.54 14.62
CA PHE A 171 10.43 -23.10 14.80
C PHE A 171 11.68 -22.64 14.06
N GLY A 172 11.64 -21.46 13.43
CA GLY A 172 12.82 -20.86 12.81
C GLY A 172 12.51 -20.02 11.58
N ALA A 173 13.57 -19.66 10.84
CA ALA A 173 13.47 -18.80 9.66
C ALA A 173 12.61 -19.42 8.56
N LEU A 174 12.73 -20.73 8.31
CA LEU A 174 11.98 -21.42 7.24
C LEU A 174 10.47 -21.27 7.40
N THR A 175 9.96 -21.49 8.63
CA THR A 175 8.54 -21.38 8.95
C THR A 175 8.08 -19.93 8.79
N ALA A 176 8.88 -18.97 9.27
CA ALA A 176 8.61 -17.55 9.09
C ALA A 176 8.58 -17.15 7.60
N TRP A 177 9.47 -17.69 6.76
CA TRP A 177 9.47 -17.39 5.32
C TRP A 177 8.18 -17.82 4.64
N LEU A 178 7.68 -19.02 4.94
CA LEU A 178 6.43 -19.51 4.36
C LEU A 178 5.23 -18.68 4.82
N VAL A 179 5.12 -18.42 6.13
CA VAL A 179 4.03 -17.61 6.70
C VAL A 179 4.02 -16.21 6.11
N LEU A 180 5.18 -15.54 6.09
CA LEU A 180 5.29 -14.18 5.54
C LEU A 180 5.09 -14.15 4.03
N ALA A 181 5.59 -15.14 3.28
CA ALA A 181 5.36 -15.24 1.84
C ALA A 181 3.86 -15.26 1.54
N ILE A 182 3.10 -16.10 2.26
CA ILE A 182 1.64 -16.18 2.12
C ILE A 182 0.98 -14.82 2.40
N MET A 183 1.46 -14.08 3.40
CA MET A 183 0.92 -12.77 3.76
C MET A 183 1.24 -11.67 2.73
N ILE A 184 2.46 -11.63 2.19
CA ILE A 184 2.85 -10.57 1.22
C ILE A 184 2.31 -10.83 -0.18
N VAL A 185 2.07 -12.11 -0.54
CA VAL A 185 1.62 -12.49 -1.89
C VAL A 185 0.37 -11.73 -2.33
N PRO A 186 -0.72 -11.64 -1.54
CA PRO A 186 -1.90 -10.88 -1.93
C PRO A 186 -1.63 -9.40 -2.13
N THR A 187 -0.86 -8.79 -1.23
CA THR A 187 -0.53 -7.36 -1.29
C THR A 187 0.25 -7.04 -2.58
N ILE A 188 1.25 -7.85 -2.92
CA ILE A 188 2.04 -7.66 -4.14
C ILE A 188 1.19 -7.98 -5.37
N THR A 189 0.34 -9.01 -5.32
CA THR A 189 -0.52 -9.43 -6.43
C THR A 189 -1.49 -8.31 -6.83
N THR A 190 -2.21 -7.72 -5.87
CA THR A 190 -3.22 -6.68 -6.16
C THR A 190 -2.60 -5.44 -6.78
N LEU A 191 -1.52 -4.94 -6.20
CA LEU A 191 -0.79 -3.78 -6.72
C LEU A 191 -0.14 -4.05 -8.08
N THR A 192 0.36 -5.27 -8.30
CA THR A 192 0.88 -5.69 -9.61
C THR A 192 -0.23 -5.78 -10.64
N MET A 193 -1.42 -6.29 -10.28
CA MET A 193 -2.57 -6.32 -11.20
C MET A 193 -2.97 -4.92 -11.65
N ASP A 194 -2.99 -3.95 -10.75
CA ASP A 194 -3.29 -2.55 -11.06
C ASP A 194 -2.24 -1.94 -11.99
N ALA A 195 -0.96 -2.22 -11.75
CA ALA A 195 0.13 -1.81 -12.62
C ALA A 195 -0.02 -2.40 -14.03
N LEU A 196 -0.34 -3.69 -14.16
CA LEU A 196 -0.52 -4.36 -15.45
C LEU A 196 -1.76 -3.82 -16.19
N ARG A 197 -2.88 -3.62 -15.48
CA ARG A 197 -4.13 -3.10 -16.05
C ARG A 197 -4.04 -1.63 -16.48
N SER A 198 -3.11 -0.86 -15.92
CA SER A 198 -2.88 0.54 -16.31
C SER A 198 -2.32 0.69 -17.74
N ILE A 199 -1.72 -0.36 -18.29
CA ILE A 199 -1.18 -0.36 -19.66
C ILE A 199 -2.35 -0.40 -20.65
N PRO A 200 -2.43 0.49 -21.65
CA PRO A 200 -3.49 0.48 -22.66
C PRO A 200 -3.53 -0.82 -23.48
N MET A 201 -4.74 -1.24 -23.90
CA MET A 201 -4.91 -2.46 -24.72
C MET A 201 -4.20 -2.36 -26.07
N GLY A 202 -4.16 -1.18 -26.69
CA GLY A 202 -3.49 -0.97 -27.98
C GLY A 202 -2.01 -1.34 -28.00
N VAL A 203 -1.32 -1.25 -26.86
CA VAL A 203 0.09 -1.69 -26.72
C VAL A 203 0.21 -3.22 -26.85
N ARG A 204 -0.78 -3.96 -26.36
CA ARG A 204 -0.83 -5.43 -26.47
C ARG A 204 -1.16 -5.84 -27.89
N GLU A 205 -2.19 -5.22 -28.48
CA GLU A 205 -2.62 -5.46 -29.85
C GLU A 205 -1.49 -5.19 -30.85
N ALA A 206 -0.74 -4.10 -30.69
CA ALA A 206 0.43 -3.80 -31.52
C ALA A 206 1.49 -4.91 -31.47
N SER A 207 1.77 -5.46 -30.28
CA SER A 207 2.70 -6.60 -30.14
C SER A 207 2.17 -7.86 -30.83
N TYR A 208 0.89 -8.17 -30.70
CA TYR A 208 0.27 -9.32 -31.38
C TYR A 208 0.29 -9.16 -32.91
N SER A 209 0.05 -7.96 -33.42
CA SER A 209 0.12 -7.64 -34.85
C SER A 209 1.54 -7.82 -35.43
N MET A 210 2.58 -7.68 -34.61
CA MET A 210 3.96 -7.99 -35.00
C MET A 210 4.30 -9.49 -34.96
N GLY A 211 3.31 -10.37 -34.74
CA GLY A 211 3.50 -11.82 -34.68
C GLY A 211 4.09 -12.32 -33.35
N ALA A 212 4.04 -11.52 -32.29
CA ALA A 212 4.48 -11.93 -30.97
C ALA A 212 3.47 -12.91 -30.32
N THR A 213 4.00 -13.95 -29.68
CA THR A 213 3.21 -14.83 -28.82
C THR A 213 2.79 -14.11 -27.52
N LYS A 214 1.77 -14.64 -26.83
CA LYS A 214 1.30 -14.11 -25.55
C LYS A 214 2.42 -13.99 -24.50
N TRP A 215 3.26 -15.02 -24.38
CA TRP A 215 4.46 -14.95 -23.52
C TRP A 215 5.40 -13.82 -23.94
N GLN A 216 5.68 -13.65 -25.23
CA GLN A 216 6.56 -12.59 -25.72
C GLN A 216 5.98 -11.20 -25.45
N THR A 217 4.68 -11.01 -25.64
CA THR A 217 3.98 -9.77 -25.29
C THR A 217 4.09 -9.49 -23.79
N ILE A 218 3.84 -10.49 -22.94
CA ILE A 218 3.96 -10.36 -21.48
C ILE A 218 5.38 -9.98 -21.08
N TYR A 219 6.38 -10.75 -21.51
CA TYR A 219 7.76 -10.61 -21.05
C TYR A 219 8.49 -9.40 -21.64
N LYS A 220 8.25 -9.07 -22.92
CA LYS A 220 8.98 -8.00 -23.62
C LYS A 220 8.27 -6.66 -23.65
N VAL A 221 6.95 -6.64 -23.44
CA VAL A 221 6.15 -5.41 -23.58
C VAL A 221 5.47 -5.06 -22.28
N VAL A 222 4.63 -5.96 -21.74
CA VAL A 222 3.78 -5.65 -20.59
C VAL A 222 4.60 -5.54 -19.29
N LEU A 223 5.42 -6.53 -18.95
CA LEU A 223 6.24 -6.50 -17.73
C LEU A 223 7.23 -5.32 -17.71
N PRO A 224 7.98 -5.01 -18.79
CA PRO A 224 8.87 -3.86 -18.81
C PRO A 224 8.13 -2.52 -18.72
N ALA A 225 6.94 -2.41 -19.34
CA ALA A 225 6.10 -1.22 -19.22
C ALA A 225 5.53 -1.03 -17.80
N ALA A 226 5.21 -2.13 -17.10
CA ALA A 226 4.70 -2.11 -15.73
C ALA A 226 5.79 -2.05 -14.66
N LYS A 227 7.09 -2.08 -15.02
CA LYS A 227 8.22 -2.28 -14.08
C LYS A 227 8.18 -1.38 -12.84
N LEU A 228 7.84 -0.09 -13.01
CA LEU A 228 7.81 0.87 -11.91
C LEU A 228 6.66 0.55 -10.94
N GLY A 229 5.51 0.15 -11.46
CA GLY A 229 4.38 -0.30 -10.64
C GLY A 229 4.69 -1.60 -9.90
N ILE A 230 5.39 -2.55 -10.55
CA ILE A 230 5.81 -3.80 -9.91
C ILE A 230 6.84 -3.54 -8.80
N VAL A 231 7.83 -2.69 -9.03
CA VAL A 231 8.82 -2.30 -8.00
C VAL A 231 8.12 -1.65 -6.80
N ASN A 232 7.16 -0.74 -7.05
CA ASN A 232 6.36 -0.14 -5.99
C ASN A 232 5.57 -1.21 -5.19
N ALA A 233 4.97 -2.19 -5.89
CA ALA A 233 4.24 -3.28 -5.26
C ALA A 233 5.14 -4.15 -4.36
N VAL A 234 6.31 -4.55 -4.86
CA VAL A 234 7.28 -5.38 -4.13
C VAL A 234 7.80 -4.66 -2.89
N VAL A 235 8.14 -3.38 -3.02
CA VAL A 235 8.64 -2.58 -1.89
C VAL A 235 7.55 -2.38 -0.84
N LEU A 236 6.30 -2.10 -1.25
CA LEU A 236 5.22 -1.97 -0.28
C LEU A 236 4.94 -3.30 0.43
N GLY A 237 5.05 -4.44 -0.28
CA GLY A 237 5.00 -5.77 0.30
C GLY A 237 6.16 -6.04 1.27
N MET A 238 7.39 -5.65 0.92
CA MET A 238 8.58 -5.76 1.76
C MET A 238 8.44 -4.91 3.03
N GLY A 239 7.92 -3.68 2.93
CA GLY A 239 7.67 -2.83 4.10
C GLY A 239 6.73 -3.49 5.11
N ARG A 240 5.72 -4.24 4.64
CA ARG A 240 4.86 -5.05 5.52
C ARG A 240 5.62 -6.22 6.14
N ALA A 241 6.46 -6.93 5.39
CA ALA A 241 7.22 -8.07 5.90
C ALA A 241 8.23 -7.68 6.99
N ILE A 242 8.97 -6.57 6.80
CA ILE A 242 9.95 -6.06 7.78
C ILE A 242 9.26 -5.68 9.09
N GLY A 243 8.08 -5.07 8.98
CA GLY A 243 7.30 -4.63 10.13
C GLY A 243 6.39 -5.69 10.72
N GLU A 244 6.39 -6.91 10.18
CA GLU A 244 5.47 -7.96 10.63
C GLU A 244 5.90 -8.48 12.00
N THR A 245 4.94 -8.50 12.92
CA THR A 245 5.20 -8.75 14.33
C THR A 245 4.50 -10.01 14.79
N MET A 246 3.17 -10.06 14.72
CA MET A 246 2.42 -11.19 15.26
C MET A 246 2.62 -12.47 14.48
N ALA A 247 2.68 -12.39 13.14
CA ALA A 247 2.86 -13.59 12.34
C ALA A 247 4.23 -14.25 12.58
N VAL A 248 5.26 -13.44 12.78
CA VAL A 248 6.65 -13.89 13.02
C VAL A 248 6.82 -14.38 14.45
N LEU A 249 6.35 -13.61 15.42
CA LEU A 249 6.45 -13.89 16.86
C LEU A 249 5.94 -15.29 17.22
N MET A 250 4.89 -15.77 16.55
CA MET A 250 4.29 -17.07 16.83
C MET A 250 5.08 -18.26 16.27
N VAL A 251 5.98 -18.06 15.29
CA VAL A 251 6.57 -19.17 14.51
C VAL A 251 8.09 -19.21 14.49
N VAL A 252 8.75 -18.15 14.94
CA VAL A 252 10.19 -17.99 14.76
C VAL A 252 11.04 -18.61 15.90
N GLY A 253 10.41 -18.88 17.04
CA GLY A 253 11.04 -19.50 18.21
C GLY A 253 11.68 -18.51 19.19
N ASN A 254 11.84 -17.24 18.80
CA ASN A 254 12.15 -16.10 19.67
C ASN A 254 13.47 -16.20 20.43
N ALA A 255 14.48 -16.82 19.82
CA ALA A 255 15.83 -16.88 20.36
C ALA A 255 16.71 -15.77 19.76
N PRO A 256 17.26 -14.83 20.54
CA PRO A 256 18.02 -13.70 20.03
C PRO A 256 19.49 -14.09 19.75
N VAL A 257 19.66 -15.11 18.91
CA VAL A 257 20.96 -15.67 18.51
C VAL A 257 21.08 -15.65 17.00
N ILE A 258 22.31 -15.67 16.47
CA ILE A 258 22.52 -15.82 15.04
C ILE A 258 22.21 -17.26 14.63
N PRO A 259 21.36 -17.46 13.61
CA PRO A 259 21.06 -18.80 13.14
C PRO A 259 22.30 -19.47 12.54
N GLU A 260 22.60 -20.69 12.99
CA GLU A 260 23.56 -21.56 12.31
C GLU A 260 22.93 -22.20 11.06
N ASN A 261 21.61 -22.44 11.09
CA ASN A 261 20.86 -23.11 10.03
C ASN A 261 19.52 -22.40 9.77
N ILE A 262 18.92 -22.63 8.60
CA ILE A 262 17.62 -22.01 8.24
C ILE A 262 16.47 -22.48 9.16
N SER A 263 16.61 -23.66 9.76
CA SER A 263 15.63 -24.25 10.69
C SER A 263 15.93 -23.98 12.16
N SER A 264 16.97 -23.21 12.49
CA SER A 264 17.23 -22.85 13.90
C SER A 264 16.30 -21.71 14.35
N PRO A 265 15.89 -21.70 15.64
CA PRO A 265 15.16 -20.57 16.22
C PRO A 265 15.93 -19.26 16.06
N ILE A 266 15.22 -18.19 15.71
CA ILE A 266 15.77 -16.83 15.64
C ILE A 266 14.77 -15.86 16.27
N SER A 267 15.18 -14.60 16.44
CA SER A 267 14.30 -13.50 16.85
C SER A 267 14.51 -12.33 15.89
N THR A 268 13.43 -11.58 15.64
CA THR A 268 13.47 -10.34 14.86
C THR A 268 13.36 -9.14 15.78
N LEU A 269 13.71 -7.96 15.27
CA LEU A 269 13.53 -6.71 16.02
C LEU A 269 12.05 -6.53 16.44
N THR A 270 11.11 -6.88 15.55
CA THR A 270 9.68 -6.78 15.82
C THR A 270 9.21 -7.77 16.89
N SER A 271 9.60 -9.04 16.81
CA SER A 271 9.22 -10.05 17.80
C SER A 271 9.83 -9.75 19.17
N GLN A 272 11.09 -9.31 19.22
CA GLN A 272 11.76 -9.02 20.48
C GLN A 272 11.11 -7.84 21.22
N ILE A 273 10.74 -6.77 20.49
CA ILE A 273 9.97 -5.67 21.08
C ILE A 273 8.65 -6.18 21.66
N ALA A 274 7.95 -7.05 20.92
CA ALA A 274 6.66 -7.59 21.34
C ALA A 274 6.72 -8.58 22.52
N LEU A 275 7.89 -9.13 22.83
CA LEU A 275 8.09 -10.01 23.97
C LEU A 275 8.45 -9.22 25.23
N ASP A 276 9.44 -8.34 25.10
CA ASP A 276 10.11 -7.78 26.26
C ASP A 276 9.42 -6.52 26.80
N MET A 277 8.68 -5.80 25.95
CA MET A 277 8.16 -4.47 26.31
C MET A 277 7.21 -4.52 27.51
N GLY A 278 6.41 -5.58 27.65
CA GLY A 278 5.40 -5.71 28.70
C GLY A 278 5.94 -5.72 30.13
N TYR A 279 7.20 -6.11 30.33
CA TYR A 279 7.85 -6.14 31.66
C TYR A 279 9.16 -5.33 31.72
N SER A 280 9.66 -4.84 30.58
CA SER A 280 10.89 -4.05 30.51
C SER A 280 10.85 -2.81 31.40
N SER A 281 11.99 -2.41 31.97
CA SER A 281 12.14 -1.16 32.72
C SER A 281 13.55 -0.59 32.55
N GLY A 282 13.76 0.68 32.92
CA GLY A 282 15.06 1.34 32.83
C GLY A 282 15.70 1.23 31.44
N LEU A 283 16.98 0.85 31.41
CA LEU A 283 17.76 0.70 30.17
C LEU A 283 17.21 -0.36 29.22
N HIS A 284 16.60 -1.43 29.73
CA HIS A 284 15.98 -2.46 28.88
C HIS A 284 14.84 -1.86 28.05
N ARG A 285 13.99 -1.03 28.66
CA ARG A 285 12.91 -0.34 27.95
C ARG A 285 13.47 0.64 26.92
N SER A 286 14.50 1.42 27.28
CA SER A 286 15.19 2.35 26.38
C SER A 286 15.81 1.62 25.17
N ALA A 287 16.36 0.42 25.37
CA ALA A 287 16.91 -0.42 24.31
C ALA A 287 15.84 -0.85 23.28
N LEU A 288 14.64 -1.21 23.75
CA LEU A 288 13.51 -1.55 22.87
C LEU A 288 13.02 -0.34 22.07
N PHE A 289 13.01 0.86 22.67
CA PHE A 289 12.78 2.09 21.92
C PHE A 289 13.86 2.33 20.86
N GLY A 290 15.12 2.01 21.18
CA GLY A 290 16.24 2.04 20.22
C GLY A 290 16.01 1.11 19.03
N MET A 291 15.53 -0.12 19.25
CA MET A 291 15.12 -1.00 18.16
C MET A 291 14.00 -0.40 17.32
N GLY A 292 13.03 0.26 17.96
CA GLY A 292 11.95 0.96 17.29
C GLY A 292 12.45 2.08 16.36
N VAL A 293 13.46 2.84 16.79
CA VAL A 293 14.14 3.85 15.97
C VAL A 293 14.82 3.22 14.75
N VAL A 294 15.55 2.11 14.94
CA VAL A 294 16.20 1.38 13.84
C VAL A 294 15.18 0.89 12.82
N LEU A 295 14.09 0.26 13.28
CA LEU A 295 12.98 -0.18 12.42
C LEU A 295 12.34 0.98 11.65
N PHE A 296 12.11 2.12 12.32
CA PHE A 296 11.58 3.31 11.67
C PHE A 296 12.51 3.82 10.57
N ILE A 297 13.82 3.90 10.83
CA ILE A 297 14.83 4.36 9.86
C ILE A 297 14.87 3.41 8.65
N ILE A 298 14.88 2.09 8.89
CA ILE A 298 14.87 1.09 7.82
C ILE A 298 13.61 1.26 6.94
N SER A 299 12.44 1.37 7.56
CA SER A 299 11.18 1.53 6.83
C SER A 299 11.11 2.85 6.06
N ALA A 300 11.43 3.97 6.70
CA ALA A 300 11.44 5.30 6.06
C ALA A 300 12.46 5.38 4.91
N GLY A 301 13.65 4.80 5.10
CA GLY A 301 14.68 4.73 4.06
C GLY A 301 14.22 3.96 2.84
N LEU A 302 13.52 2.84 3.05
CA LEU A 302 12.99 1.99 2.00
C LEU A 302 11.91 2.68 1.16
N VAL A 303 11.00 3.43 1.80
CA VAL A 303 10.04 4.32 1.11
C VAL A 303 10.76 5.45 0.36
N GLY A 304 11.78 6.04 0.97
CA GLY A 304 12.63 7.07 0.35
C GLY A 304 13.28 6.60 -0.95
N ILE A 305 13.88 5.40 -0.93
CA ILE A 305 14.52 4.78 -2.10
C ILE A 305 13.50 4.61 -3.24
N VAL A 306 12.32 4.08 -2.95
CA VAL A 306 11.30 3.92 -3.99
C VAL A 306 10.86 5.24 -4.56
N ARG A 307 10.69 6.27 -3.73
CA ARG A 307 10.30 7.57 -4.23
C ARG A 307 11.37 8.19 -5.11
N LEU A 308 12.66 7.93 -4.84
CA LEU A 308 13.77 8.34 -5.69
C LEU A 308 13.75 7.61 -7.04
N ILE A 309 13.50 6.30 -7.04
CA ILE A 309 13.41 5.47 -8.26
C ILE A 309 12.17 5.83 -9.09
N SER A 310 11.05 6.09 -8.44
CA SER A 310 9.74 6.37 -9.05
C SER A 310 9.55 7.83 -9.46
N ARG A 311 10.55 8.71 -9.29
CA ARG A 311 10.47 10.04 -9.90
C ARG A 311 10.31 9.85 -11.40
N PRO A 312 9.20 10.31 -12.01
CA PRO A 312 9.17 10.38 -13.45
C PRO A 312 10.38 11.22 -13.84
N ARG A 313 11.32 10.64 -14.59
CA ARG A 313 12.12 11.44 -15.50
C ARG A 313 11.06 12.10 -16.36
N GLU A 314 10.66 13.30 -16.00
CA GLU A 314 10.09 14.23 -16.94
C GLU A 314 11.12 14.24 -18.06
N ALA A 315 10.85 13.46 -19.12
CA ALA A 315 11.44 13.75 -20.39
C ALA A 315 11.04 15.20 -20.58
N LYS A 316 11.99 16.12 -20.39
CA LYS A 316 11.87 17.47 -20.88
C LYS A 316 11.54 17.28 -22.35
N VAL A 317 10.26 17.25 -22.68
CA VAL A 317 9.80 17.48 -24.02
C VAL A 317 10.26 18.91 -24.23
N ASP A 318 11.40 19.07 -24.91
CA ASP A 318 11.87 20.38 -25.31
C ASP A 318 10.70 20.99 -26.07
N THR A 319 9.97 21.87 -25.40
CA THR A 319 8.79 22.54 -25.96
C THR A 319 9.20 23.30 -27.20
N ALA A 320 10.45 23.80 -27.23
CA ALA A 320 11.10 24.31 -28.44
C ALA A 320 11.11 23.28 -29.58
N LYS A 321 11.52 22.03 -29.33
CA LYS A 321 11.60 20.97 -30.36
C LYS A 321 10.22 20.49 -30.82
N ALA A 322 9.27 20.30 -29.90
CA ALA A 322 7.91 19.90 -30.23
C ALA A 322 7.12 21.01 -30.95
N VAL A 323 7.32 22.28 -30.59
CA VAL A 323 6.76 23.43 -31.31
C VAL A 323 7.40 23.56 -32.69
N LYS A 324 8.70 23.32 -32.82
CA LYS A 324 9.40 23.32 -34.13
C LYS A 324 8.88 22.22 -35.05
N GLU A 325 8.74 20.98 -34.56
CA GLU A 325 8.18 19.86 -35.32
C GLU A 325 6.71 20.08 -35.74
N ARG A 326 5.91 20.75 -34.89
CA ARG A 326 4.52 21.11 -35.22
C ARG A 326 4.46 22.24 -36.25
N ALA A 327 5.30 23.26 -36.10
CA ALA A 327 5.41 24.36 -37.06
C ALA A 327 5.91 23.88 -38.42
N GLU A 328 6.86 22.94 -38.46
CA GLU A 328 7.30 22.27 -39.69
C GLU A 328 6.19 21.46 -40.34
N LYS A 329 5.39 20.72 -39.56
CA LYS A 329 4.23 19.98 -40.08
C LYS A 329 3.15 20.92 -40.64
N ASP A 330 2.85 22.01 -39.94
CA ASP A 330 1.83 22.98 -40.37
C ASP A 330 2.30 23.82 -41.57
N TYR A 331 3.61 24.08 -41.68
CA TYR A 331 4.23 24.68 -42.87
C TYR A 331 4.17 23.71 -44.07
N ARG A 332 4.57 22.44 -43.89
CA ARG A 332 4.49 21.39 -44.93
C ARG A 332 3.06 21.08 -45.39
N ALA A 333 2.07 21.24 -44.52
CA ALA A 333 0.66 21.06 -44.88
C ALA A 333 0.08 22.24 -45.68
N LYS A 334 0.76 23.39 -45.70
CA LYS A 334 0.34 24.62 -46.39
C LYS A 334 1.23 24.99 -47.58
N ALA A 335 2.38 24.33 -47.72
CA ALA A 335 3.31 24.53 -48.83
C ALA A 335 2.70 24.01 -50.14
N THR A 336 2.89 24.76 -51.21
CA THR A 336 2.44 24.40 -52.56
C THR A 336 3.30 23.24 -53.11
N ASP A 337 2.77 22.37 -53.97
CA ASP A 337 3.46 21.18 -54.51
C ASP A 337 4.87 21.48 -55.09
N TYR A 338 5.11 22.72 -55.54
CA TYR A 338 6.40 23.19 -56.07
C TYR A 338 7.46 23.47 -54.98
N GLU A 339 7.08 24.01 -53.82
CA GLU A 339 7.99 24.29 -52.69
C GLU A 339 8.41 22.99 -51.98
N LEU A 340 7.49 22.02 -51.90
CA LEU A 340 7.76 20.68 -51.40
C LEU A 340 8.77 19.92 -52.28
N ALA A 341 8.76 20.14 -53.59
CA ALA A 341 9.70 19.47 -54.50
C ALA A 341 11.16 19.96 -54.32
N GLU A 342 11.36 21.25 -54.01
CA GLU A 342 12.69 21.84 -53.83
C GLU A 342 13.33 21.46 -52.47
N ASP A 343 12.52 21.36 -51.41
CA ASP A 343 12.96 20.87 -50.10
C ASP A 343 13.12 19.35 -50.05
N VAL A 344 12.35 18.57 -50.83
CA VAL A 344 12.55 17.12 -50.98
C VAL A 344 13.80 16.81 -51.80
N ALA A 345 14.22 17.70 -52.71
CA ALA A 345 15.46 17.56 -53.46
C ALA A 345 16.73 17.73 -52.59
N LYS A 346 16.61 18.35 -51.40
CA LYS A 346 17.71 18.43 -50.43
C LYS A 346 17.64 17.24 -49.48
N ALA A 347 18.50 16.26 -49.76
CA ALA A 347 18.83 15.17 -48.85
C ALA A 347 19.14 15.72 -47.43
N PRO A 348 18.44 15.30 -46.36
CA PRO A 348 18.87 15.61 -44.99
C PRO A 348 20.35 15.30 -44.81
N SER A 349 21.11 16.22 -44.20
CA SER A 349 22.56 16.13 -43.99
C SER A 349 23.03 14.84 -43.29
N ASN A 350 22.10 14.10 -42.69
CA ASN A 350 22.32 12.92 -41.87
C ASN A 350 21.95 11.63 -42.62
N LEU A 351 21.53 11.72 -43.89
CA LEU A 351 21.20 10.57 -44.75
C LEU A 351 22.31 9.51 -44.78
N PRO A 352 23.60 9.87 -44.91
CA PRO A 352 24.67 8.87 -44.95
C PRO A 352 24.80 8.05 -43.66
N GLU A 353 24.50 8.64 -42.50
CA GLU A 353 24.52 7.94 -41.21
C GLU A 353 23.27 7.07 -41.02
N LEU A 354 22.10 7.59 -41.39
CA LEU A 354 20.83 6.86 -41.31
C LEU A 354 20.78 5.68 -42.28
N GLU A 355 21.33 5.83 -43.50
CA GLU A 355 21.49 4.75 -44.47
C GLU A 355 22.45 3.69 -43.95
N LYS A 356 23.58 4.08 -43.34
CA LYS A 356 24.51 3.12 -42.70
C LYS A 356 23.86 2.34 -41.55
N GLU A 357 23.08 3.01 -40.69
CA GLU A 357 22.36 2.32 -39.61
C GLU A 357 21.26 1.37 -40.14
N GLN A 358 20.51 1.81 -41.16
CA GLN A 358 19.49 0.98 -41.81
C GLN A 358 20.10 -0.20 -42.56
N GLU A 359 21.23 0.02 -43.24
CA GLU A 359 21.93 -0.99 -44.01
C GLU A 359 22.62 -2.01 -43.10
N HIS A 360 23.25 -1.56 -42.00
CA HIS A 360 23.77 -2.45 -40.97
C HIS A 360 22.65 -3.27 -40.31
N SER A 361 21.50 -2.67 -40.04
CA SER A 361 20.31 -3.37 -39.51
C SER A 361 19.75 -4.39 -40.52
N ARG A 362 19.64 -4.00 -41.80
CA ARG A 362 19.22 -4.89 -42.90
C ARG A 362 20.20 -6.05 -43.10
N GLN A 363 21.50 -5.80 -43.05
CA GLN A 363 22.53 -6.84 -43.14
C GLN A 363 22.47 -7.77 -41.93
N ARG A 364 22.24 -7.26 -40.72
CA ARG A 364 22.06 -8.07 -39.51
C ARG A 364 20.82 -8.95 -39.60
N ILE A 365 19.71 -8.42 -40.11
CA ILE A 365 18.47 -9.17 -40.36
C ILE A 365 18.67 -10.20 -41.49
N LYS A 366 19.32 -9.84 -42.60
CA LYS A 366 19.67 -10.79 -43.67
C LYS A 366 20.58 -11.90 -43.17
N ARG A 367 21.60 -11.60 -42.35
CA ARG A 367 22.46 -12.62 -41.73
C ARG A 367 21.70 -13.52 -40.76
N LEU A 368 20.75 -12.98 -39.99
CA LEU A 368 19.90 -13.76 -39.08
C LEU A 368 18.86 -14.63 -39.81
N LEU A 369 18.38 -14.18 -40.97
CA LEU A 369 17.49 -14.96 -41.84
C LEU A 369 18.27 -16.03 -42.63
N ALA A 370 19.46 -15.68 -43.13
CA ALA A 370 20.35 -16.56 -43.87
C ALA A 370 21.04 -17.60 -42.99
N SER A 371 21.25 -17.32 -41.71
CA SER A 371 21.86 -18.29 -40.78
C SER A 371 20.98 -19.51 -40.52
N GLY A 372 19.71 -19.51 -40.96
CA GLY A 372 18.82 -20.67 -40.88
C GLY A 372 18.68 -21.25 -39.47
N ALA A 373 19.12 -20.51 -38.45
CA ALA A 373 19.24 -20.97 -37.08
C ALA A 373 17.83 -21.04 -36.50
N LYS A 374 17.17 -22.16 -36.74
CA LYS A 374 15.92 -22.50 -36.05
C LYS A 374 16.22 -22.39 -34.56
N PRO A 375 15.48 -21.55 -33.80
CA PRO A 375 15.69 -21.49 -32.36
C PRO A 375 15.57 -22.92 -31.80
N LYS A 376 16.51 -23.31 -30.92
CA LYS A 376 16.54 -24.67 -30.31
C LYS A 376 15.21 -25.08 -29.65
N VAL A 377 14.34 -24.12 -29.34
CA VAL A 377 12.99 -24.34 -28.79
C VAL A 377 11.95 -23.63 -29.66
N SER A 378 10.87 -24.35 -30.00
CA SER A 378 9.73 -23.78 -30.75
C SER A 378 9.07 -22.63 -29.98
N LYS A 379 8.75 -21.53 -30.66
CA LYS A 379 8.03 -20.38 -30.09
C LYS A 379 6.74 -20.81 -29.38
N ASN A 380 6.04 -21.81 -29.93
CA ASN A 380 4.79 -22.32 -29.36
C ASN A 380 5.03 -23.16 -28.10
N ALA A 381 6.12 -23.93 -28.07
CA ALA A 381 6.51 -24.71 -26.89
C ALA A 381 6.89 -23.79 -25.72
N THR A 382 7.73 -22.77 -25.96
CA THR A 382 8.07 -21.77 -24.92
C THR A 382 6.85 -21.01 -24.43
N ASN A 383 5.92 -20.66 -25.33
CA ASN A 383 4.68 -20.01 -24.94
C ASN A 383 3.82 -20.94 -24.06
N ALA A 384 3.67 -22.21 -24.43
CA ALA A 384 2.90 -23.17 -23.65
C ALA A 384 3.50 -23.43 -22.26
N THR A 385 4.82 -23.62 -22.16
CA THR A 385 5.50 -23.87 -20.89
C THR A 385 5.39 -22.67 -19.96
N MET A 386 5.66 -21.45 -20.45
CA MET A 386 5.59 -20.24 -19.62
C MET A 386 4.16 -19.90 -19.18
N LEU A 387 3.17 -20.11 -20.06
CA LEU A 387 1.76 -20.00 -19.66
C LEU A 387 1.39 -21.07 -18.62
N GLY A 388 1.97 -22.27 -18.72
CA GLY A 388 1.84 -23.33 -17.72
C GLY A 388 2.40 -22.92 -16.36
N VAL A 389 3.59 -22.31 -16.32
CA VAL A 389 4.20 -21.79 -15.09
C VAL A 389 3.28 -20.75 -14.43
N PHE A 390 2.75 -19.78 -15.19
CA PHE A 390 1.84 -18.78 -14.62
C PHE A 390 0.53 -19.38 -14.10
N ARG A 391 -0.03 -20.36 -14.82
CA ARG A 391 -1.20 -21.12 -14.35
C ARG A 391 -0.90 -21.84 -13.04
N ALA A 392 0.28 -22.47 -12.93
CA ALA A 392 0.71 -23.12 -11.69
C ALA A 392 0.84 -22.11 -10.54
N THR A 393 1.50 -20.96 -10.75
CA THR A 393 1.62 -19.92 -9.70
C THR A 393 0.25 -19.37 -9.27
N GLY A 394 -0.67 -19.17 -10.21
CA GLY A 394 -2.04 -18.74 -9.89
C GLY A 394 -2.82 -19.82 -9.14
N ALA A 395 -2.67 -21.09 -9.53
CA ALA A 395 -3.30 -22.23 -8.86
C ALA A 395 -2.77 -22.44 -7.45
N VAL A 396 -1.45 -22.40 -7.24
CA VAL A 396 -0.81 -22.50 -5.92
C VAL A 396 -1.29 -21.37 -5.01
N THR A 397 -1.25 -20.12 -5.49
CA THR A 397 -1.69 -18.96 -4.71
C THR A 397 -3.16 -19.07 -4.31
N THR A 398 -4.02 -19.47 -5.24
CA THR A 398 -5.46 -19.65 -4.97
C THR A 398 -5.71 -20.86 -4.05
N GLY A 399 -4.94 -21.93 -4.21
CA GLY A 399 -5.04 -23.15 -3.39
C GLY A 399 -4.68 -22.90 -1.93
N VAL A 400 -3.56 -22.22 -1.67
CA VAL A 400 -3.15 -21.83 -0.32
C VAL A 400 -4.21 -20.93 0.34
N LEU A 401 -4.78 -20.00 -0.43
CA LEU A 401 -5.86 -19.14 0.05
C LEU A 401 -7.09 -19.94 0.49
N VAL A 402 -7.55 -20.86 -0.35
CA VAL A 402 -8.72 -21.70 -0.04
C VAL A 402 -8.41 -22.59 1.16
N LEU A 403 -7.19 -23.10 1.26
CA LEU A 403 -6.75 -23.95 2.36
C LEU A 403 -6.80 -23.21 3.71
N ILE A 404 -6.32 -21.96 3.79
CA ILE A 404 -6.36 -21.18 5.04
C ILE A 404 -7.81 -20.94 5.48
N ILE A 405 -8.68 -20.53 4.55
CA ILE A 405 -10.08 -20.26 4.85
C ILE A 405 -10.80 -21.54 5.29
N LEU A 406 -10.61 -22.64 4.55
CA LEU A 406 -11.23 -23.91 4.85
C LEU A 406 -10.73 -24.46 6.19
N PHE A 407 -9.44 -24.35 6.47
CA PHE A 407 -8.85 -24.79 7.73
C PHE A 407 -9.48 -24.08 8.94
N VAL A 408 -9.61 -22.75 8.88
CA VAL A 408 -10.23 -21.96 9.95
C VAL A 408 -11.73 -22.27 10.07
N LEU A 409 -12.42 -22.51 8.96
CA LEU A 409 -13.83 -22.91 8.98
C LEU A 409 -14.02 -24.28 9.62
N VAL A 410 -13.28 -25.30 9.19
CA VAL A 410 -13.44 -26.69 9.66
C VAL A 410 -13.14 -26.81 11.14
N ASN A 411 -12.08 -26.16 11.63
CA ASN A 411 -11.71 -26.24 13.05
C ASN A 411 -12.48 -25.25 13.93
N GLY A 412 -12.93 -24.12 13.38
CA GLY A 412 -13.66 -23.11 14.13
C GLY A 412 -15.15 -23.41 14.28
N LEU A 413 -15.82 -23.91 13.22
CA LEU A 413 -17.28 -24.14 13.21
C LEU A 413 -17.79 -25.03 14.36
N PRO A 414 -17.10 -26.13 14.74
CA PRO A 414 -17.54 -26.97 15.87
C PRO A 414 -17.59 -26.24 17.21
N VAL A 415 -16.81 -25.18 17.38
CA VAL A 415 -16.72 -24.39 18.61
C VAL A 415 -17.70 -23.22 18.61
N MET A 416 -18.28 -22.87 17.45
CA MET A 416 -19.17 -21.73 17.29
C MET A 416 -20.56 -22.02 17.87
N SER A 417 -20.73 -21.78 19.17
CA SER A 417 -22.03 -21.75 19.85
C SER A 417 -22.44 -20.31 20.21
N LEU A 418 -23.74 -20.08 20.42
CA LEU A 418 -24.22 -18.77 20.91
C LEU A 418 -23.60 -18.43 22.27
N ASP A 419 -23.39 -19.43 23.12
CA ASP A 419 -22.73 -19.27 24.42
C ASP A 419 -21.25 -18.89 24.28
N PHE A 420 -20.55 -19.42 23.28
CA PHE A 420 -19.18 -19.01 22.99
C PHE A 420 -19.12 -17.55 22.52
N ILE A 421 -20.06 -17.09 21.70
CA ILE A 421 -20.03 -15.72 21.15
C ILE A 421 -20.49 -14.68 22.18
N PHE A 422 -21.60 -14.94 22.87
CA PHE A 422 -22.27 -13.98 23.75
C PHE A 422 -22.06 -14.25 25.23
N GLY A 423 -21.47 -15.38 25.59
CA GLY A 423 -21.18 -15.72 26.98
C GLY A 423 -20.01 -14.92 27.55
N TRP A 424 -19.91 -14.98 28.86
CA TRP A 424 -18.80 -14.43 29.61
C TRP A 424 -17.64 -15.44 29.69
N PRO A 425 -16.39 -14.96 29.71
CA PRO A 425 -15.23 -15.80 29.94
C PRO A 425 -15.28 -16.34 31.38
N GLN A 426 -14.99 -17.62 31.56
CA GLN A 426 -14.90 -18.28 32.86
C GLN A 426 -13.49 -18.87 33.09
N GLY A 427 -13.09 -18.90 34.36
CA GLY A 427 -11.80 -19.45 34.78
C GLY A 427 -10.58 -18.67 34.28
N VAL A 428 -9.41 -19.18 34.64
CA VAL A 428 -8.10 -18.60 34.27
C VAL A 428 -7.72 -18.97 32.82
N ASN A 429 -8.26 -20.09 32.33
CA ASN A 429 -8.00 -20.65 30.99
C ASN A 429 -8.85 -20.00 29.87
N ALA A 430 -9.63 -18.95 30.20
CA ALA A 430 -10.65 -18.39 29.31
C ALA A 430 -11.60 -19.46 28.74
N GLU A 431 -12.03 -20.40 29.59
CA GLU A 431 -13.07 -21.37 29.26
C GLU A 431 -14.41 -20.62 29.27
N GLY A 432 -15.15 -20.59 28.16
CA GLY A 432 -16.42 -19.85 28.08
C GLY A 432 -16.47 -18.89 26.89
N GLY A 433 -17.20 -17.80 27.04
CA GLY A 433 -17.51 -16.90 25.92
C GLY A 433 -16.52 -15.76 25.71
N ILE A 434 -16.48 -15.24 24.47
CA ILE A 434 -15.54 -14.22 24.01
C ILE A 434 -16.17 -12.83 23.85
N PHE A 435 -17.39 -12.62 24.37
CA PHE A 435 -18.17 -11.40 24.18
C PHE A 435 -17.42 -10.09 24.52
N PRO A 436 -16.72 -9.97 25.67
CA PRO A 436 -16.00 -8.73 26.02
C PRO A 436 -14.92 -8.38 24.99
N THR A 437 -14.32 -9.38 24.34
CA THR A 437 -13.26 -9.16 23.35
C THR A 437 -13.80 -8.66 22.00
N ILE A 438 -15.01 -9.11 21.63
CA ILE A 438 -15.74 -8.61 20.45
C ILE A 438 -16.05 -7.14 20.66
N VAL A 439 -16.64 -6.79 21.82
CA VAL A 439 -16.99 -5.41 22.16
C VAL A 439 -15.75 -4.54 22.19
N SER A 440 -14.66 -4.98 22.84
CA SER A 440 -13.39 -4.25 22.87
C SER A 440 -12.85 -3.93 21.48
N SER A 441 -12.88 -4.90 20.57
CA SER A 441 -12.39 -4.74 19.19
C SER A 441 -13.21 -3.75 18.38
N LEU A 442 -14.54 -3.82 18.51
CA LEU A 442 -15.44 -2.90 17.82
C LEU A 442 -15.37 -1.50 18.42
N TYR A 443 -15.33 -1.38 19.75
CA TYR A 443 -15.26 -0.11 20.47
C TYR A 443 -14.04 0.69 20.03
N VAL A 444 -12.84 0.10 20.14
CA VAL A 444 -11.60 0.82 19.78
C VAL A 444 -11.56 1.19 18.30
N THR A 445 -12.07 0.31 17.43
CA THR A 445 -12.09 0.56 15.99
C THR A 445 -13.01 1.73 15.67
N VAL A 446 -14.23 1.75 16.25
CA VAL A 446 -15.17 2.85 16.05
C VAL A 446 -14.61 4.15 16.60
N LEU A 447 -14.01 4.14 17.79
CA LEU A 447 -13.39 5.32 18.40
C LEU A 447 -12.23 5.85 17.54
N ALA A 448 -11.35 4.98 17.07
CA ALA A 448 -10.24 5.34 16.19
C ALA A 448 -10.74 5.96 14.88
N MET A 449 -11.76 5.37 14.27
CA MET A 449 -12.31 5.84 12.99
C MET A 449 -13.11 7.13 13.13
N LEU A 450 -13.74 7.38 14.29
CA LEU A 450 -14.39 8.65 14.60
C LEU A 450 -13.38 9.81 14.61
N ILE A 451 -12.18 9.58 15.12
CA ILE A 451 -11.09 10.56 15.16
C ILE A 451 -10.40 10.67 13.79
N CYS A 452 -10.07 9.54 13.17
CA CYS A 452 -9.31 9.47 11.93
C CYS A 452 -10.07 10.01 10.71
N THR A 453 -11.34 9.62 10.54
CA THR A 453 -12.09 9.86 9.30
C THR A 453 -12.22 11.35 8.96
N PRO A 454 -12.63 12.23 9.90
CA PRO A 454 -12.73 13.66 9.61
C PRO A 454 -11.39 14.27 9.17
N ILE A 455 -10.31 13.99 9.91
CA ILE A 455 -8.97 14.53 9.63
C ILE A 455 -8.48 14.06 8.26
N ALA A 456 -8.62 12.76 7.98
CA ALA A 456 -8.15 12.16 6.74
C ALA A 456 -8.97 12.63 5.52
N VAL A 457 -10.29 12.77 5.64
CA VAL A 457 -11.15 13.25 4.53
C VAL A 457 -10.85 14.72 4.22
N LEU A 458 -10.71 15.57 5.25
CA LEU A 458 -10.37 16.98 5.05
C LEU A 458 -8.97 17.15 4.44
N ALA A 459 -7.99 16.38 4.91
CA ALA A 459 -6.65 16.36 4.33
C ALA A 459 -6.68 15.92 2.84
N ALA A 460 -7.48 14.91 2.51
CA ALA A 460 -7.63 14.44 1.14
C ALA A 460 -8.30 15.49 0.23
N VAL A 461 -9.30 16.21 0.74
CA VAL A 461 -9.93 17.34 0.02
C VAL A 461 -8.90 18.41 -0.30
N TYR A 462 -8.01 18.74 0.64
CA TYR A 462 -6.89 19.67 0.37
C TYR A 462 -6.03 19.17 -0.79
N LEU A 463 -5.51 17.95 -0.69
CA LEU A 463 -4.57 17.37 -1.65
C LEU A 463 -5.17 17.14 -3.05
N ALA A 464 -6.48 16.90 -3.12
CA ALA A 464 -7.18 16.64 -4.36
C ALA A 464 -7.63 17.92 -5.08
N GLU A 465 -8.16 18.91 -4.35
CA GLU A 465 -8.86 20.06 -4.95
C GLU A 465 -8.15 21.41 -4.69
N TYR A 466 -7.52 21.61 -3.53
CA TYR A 466 -6.93 22.90 -3.15
C TYR A 466 -5.44 23.01 -3.47
N ALA A 467 -4.69 21.93 -3.30
CA ALA A 467 -3.25 21.97 -3.30
C ALA A 467 -2.65 22.17 -4.71
N LYS A 468 -1.79 23.19 -4.84
CA LYS A 468 -0.96 23.37 -6.04
C LYS A 468 0.14 22.31 -6.05
N GLN A 469 0.30 21.59 -7.16
CA GLN A 469 1.36 20.57 -7.28
C GLN A 469 2.73 21.26 -7.09
N GLY A 470 3.53 20.74 -6.16
CA GLY A 470 4.77 21.38 -5.75
C GLY A 470 5.47 20.61 -4.63
N ARG A 471 6.52 21.22 -4.06
CA ARG A 471 7.36 20.58 -3.03
C ARG A 471 6.57 20.21 -1.77
N LEU A 472 5.67 21.08 -1.30
CA LEU A 472 4.87 20.85 -0.10
C LEU A 472 3.96 19.63 -0.23
N VAL A 473 3.21 19.52 -1.33
CA VAL A 473 2.30 18.38 -1.59
C VAL A 473 3.09 17.08 -1.70
N ASN A 474 4.24 17.12 -2.38
CA ASN A 474 5.11 15.96 -2.47
C ASN A 474 5.67 15.57 -1.10
N PHE A 475 5.99 16.53 -0.24
CA PHE A 475 6.44 16.25 1.12
C PHE A 475 5.33 15.67 2.01
N ILE A 476 4.10 16.21 1.94
CA ILE A 476 2.95 15.66 2.67
C ILE A 476 2.70 14.21 2.23
N ARG A 477 2.64 13.95 0.92
CA ARG A 477 2.51 12.57 0.41
C ARG A 477 3.65 11.66 0.88
N TYR A 478 4.87 12.18 0.95
CA TYR A 478 6.02 11.41 1.44
C TYR A 478 5.87 11.05 2.92
N ALA A 479 5.47 12.00 3.76
CA ALA A 479 5.19 11.73 5.16
C ALA A 479 4.05 10.70 5.30
N THR A 480 2.98 10.83 4.51
CA THR A 480 1.88 9.85 4.49
C THR A 480 2.33 8.45 4.08
N ASP A 481 3.12 8.33 3.00
CA ASP A 481 3.65 7.04 2.53
C ASP A 481 4.60 6.43 3.57
N THR A 482 5.38 7.27 4.26
CA THR A 482 6.25 6.88 5.37
C THR A 482 5.41 6.36 6.53
N LEU A 483 4.38 7.11 6.95
CA LEU A 483 3.45 6.74 8.03
C LEU A 483 2.77 5.40 7.78
N ALA A 484 2.36 5.13 6.53
CA ALA A 484 1.76 3.86 6.13
C ALA A 484 2.73 2.67 6.17
N SER A 485 4.03 2.95 6.14
CA SER A 485 5.09 1.94 6.13
C SER A 485 5.73 1.76 7.51
N VAL A 486 5.49 2.66 8.48
CA VAL A 486 5.98 2.50 9.85
C VAL A 486 5.49 1.16 10.39
N PRO A 487 6.39 0.28 10.87
CA PRO A 487 6.01 -0.97 11.48
C PRO A 487 4.98 -0.76 12.58
N SER A 488 3.94 -1.59 12.63
CA SER A 488 2.83 -1.39 13.58
C SER A 488 3.28 -1.50 15.04
N ILE A 489 4.34 -2.26 15.31
CA ILE A 489 4.95 -2.30 16.65
C ILE A 489 5.61 -0.98 17.04
N VAL A 490 6.22 -0.25 16.09
CA VAL A 490 6.79 1.09 16.33
C VAL A 490 5.68 2.10 16.61
N MET A 491 4.56 1.99 15.90
CA MET A 491 3.35 2.77 16.21
C MET A 491 2.81 2.45 17.61
N GLY A 492 2.82 1.18 18.02
CA GLY A 492 2.45 0.75 19.37
C GLY A 492 3.38 1.30 20.45
N LEU A 493 4.70 1.25 20.23
CA LEU A 493 5.70 1.86 21.11
C LEU A 493 5.50 3.36 21.25
N PHE A 494 5.30 4.06 20.14
CA PHE A 494 5.00 5.49 20.15
C PHE A 494 3.72 5.79 20.92
N GLY A 495 2.64 5.04 20.66
CA GLY A 495 1.36 5.19 21.34
C GLY A 495 1.48 4.97 22.84
N PHE A 496 2.24 3.95 23.26
CA PHE A 496 2.55 3.71 24.68
C PHE A 496 3.32 4.90 25.28
N ALA A 497 4.40 5.31 24.63
CA ALA A 497 5.26 6.36 25.17
C ALA A 497 4.53 7.72 25.28
N LEU A 498 3.71 8.08 24.29
CA LEU A 498 3.02 9.37 24.24
C LEU A 498 1.70 9.35 25.02
N PHE A 499 0.79 8.43 24.70
CA PHE A 499 -0.57 8.47 25.24
C PHE A 499 -0.65 7.79 26.62
N VAL A 500 0.01 6.63 26.78
CA VAL A 500 -0.04 5.88 28.05
C VAL A 500 0.83 6.56 29.11
N GLU A 501 2.10 6.85 28.79
CA GLU A 501 3.05 7.44 29.76
C GLU A 501 2.98 8.98 29.80
N ALA A 502 3.17 9.68 28.68
CA ALA A 502 3.35 11.14 28.73
C ALA A 502 2.06 11.92 29.00
N PHE A 503 0.94 11.50 28.43
CA PHE A 503 -0.37 12.10 28.69
C PHE A 503 -1.07 11.49 29.92
N GLY A 504 -0.56 10.38 30.45
CA GLY A 504 -1.09 9.74 31.65
C GLY A 504 -2.45 9.08 31.46
N PHE A 505 -2.86 8.73 30.24
CA PHE A 505 -4.14 8.04 30.00
C PHE A 505 -4.12 6.57 30.44
N GLY A 506 -2.95 6.02 30.76
CA GLY A 506 -2.81 4.61 31.09
C GLY A 506 -3.16 3.69 29.90
N LEU A 507 -3.17 2.38 30.19
CA LEU A 507 -3.59 1.35 29.24
C LEU A 507 -5.11 1.43 29.07
N SER A 508 -5.56 2.02 27.96
CA SER A 508 -6.98 2.36 27.75
C SER A 508 -7.42 2.30 26.30
N MET A 509 -8.74 2.19 26.09
CA MET A 509 -9.36 2.25 24.76
C MET A 509 -9.00 3.54 24.02
N LEU A 510 -8.91 4.68 24.72
CA LEU A 510 -8.57 5.98 24.14
C LEU A 510 -7.12 6.03 23.65
N SER A 511 -6.16 5.59 24.47
CA SER A 511 -4.75 5.50 24.08
C SER A 511 -4.58 4.66 22.82
N ALA A 512 -5.27 3.52 22.77
CA ALA A 512 -5.27 2.63 21.62
C ALA A 512 -5.95 3.23 20.39
N ALA A 513 -7.09 3.89 20.57
CA ALA A 513 -7.82 4.51 19.47
C ALA A 513 -7.02 5.66 18.83
N LEU A 514 -6.30 6.46 19.61
CA LEU A 514 -5.45 7.53 19.10
C LEU A 514 -4.26 6.98 18.30
N ALA A 515 -3.59 5.95 18.80
CA ALA A 515 -2.50 5.30 18.08
C ALA A 515 -2.99 4.63 16.77
N LEU A 516 -4.12 3.92 16.82
CA LEU A 516 -4.76 3.34 15.65
C LEU A 516 -5.25 4.40 14.65
N ALA A 517 -5.77 5.53 15.12
CA ALA A 517 -6.22 6.62 14.25
C ALA A 517 -5.06 7.16 13.40
N LEU A 518 -3.87 7.33 13.98
CA LEU A 518 -2.68 7.74 13.23
C LEU A 518 -2.26 6.70 12.19
N MET A 519 -2.37 5.41 12.50
CA MET A 519 -2.06 4.34 11.56
C MET A 519 -3.07 4.25 10.40
N MET A 520 -4.35 4.52 10.65
CA MET A 520 -5.41 4.47 9.63
C MET A 520 -5.50 5.74 8.77
N LEU A 521 -4.97 6.86 9.27
CA LEU A 521 -4.95 8.16 8.58
C LEU A 521 -4.46 8.07 7.12
N PRO A 522 -3.29 7.48 6.80
CA PRO A 522 -2.81 7.42 5.42
C PRO A 522 -3.72 6.61 4.49
N ILE A 523 -4.36 5.55 5.02
CA ILE A 523 -5.24 4.66 4.24
C ILE A 523 -6.52 5.41 3.86
N VAL A 524 -7.18 6.04 4.84
CA VAL A 524 -8.42 6.81 4.61
C VAL A 524 -8.13 8.04 3.74
N MET A 525 -7.01 8.72 3.96
CA MET A 525 -6.67 9.92 3.21
C MET A 525 -6.41 9.58 1.73
N ARG A 526 -5.65 8.53 1.44
CA ARG A 526 -5.32 8.14 0.06
C ARG A 526 -6.53 7.63 -0.72
N THR A 527 -7.32 6.76 -0.11
CA THR A 527 -8.56 6.26 -0.72
C THR A 527 -9.55 7.39 -0.99
N THR A 528 -9.61 8.40 -0.12
CA THR A 528 -10.43 9.60 -0.31
C THR A 528 -9.85 10.51 -1.42
N GLU A 529 -8.54 10.74 -1.47
CA GLU A 529 -7.88 11.54 -2.51
C GLU A 529 -8.14 10.94 -3.91
N GLU A 530 -7.98 9.62 -4.04
CA GLU A 530 -8.23 8.87 -5.27
C GLU A 530 -9.72 8.92 -5.67
N ALA A 531 -10.63 8.76 -4.70
CA ALA A 531 -12.07 8.87 -4.92
C ALA A 531 -12.48 10.23 -5.49
N ILE A 532 -11.95 11.32 -4.93
CA ILE A 532 -12.21 12.70 -5.37
C ILE A 532 -11.65 12.93 -6.78
N ARG A 533 -10.40 12.52 -7.03
CA ARG A 533 -9.74 12.70 -8.33
C ARG A 533 -10.41 11.97 -9.48
N ALA A 534 -11.05 10.85 -9.17
CA ALA A 534 -11.74 10.06 -10.16
C ALA A 534 -13.12 10.62 -10.57
N VAL A 535 -13.58 11.73 -9.95
CA VAL A 535 -14.71 12.52 -10.46
C VAL A 535 -14.26 13.28 -11.73
N PRO A 536 -15.01 13.27 -12.84
CA PRO A 536 -14.63 13.96 -14.07
C PRO A 536 -14.47 15.49 -13.92
N ARG A 537 -13.50 16.08 -14.63
CA ARG A 537 -13.20 17.53 -14.54
C ARG A 537 -14.33 18.42 -15.07
N TYR A 538 -15.05 18.01 -16.12
CA TYR A 538 -16.12 18.82 -16.72
C TYR A 538 -17.25 19.17 -15.74
N ILE A 539 -17.54 18.28 -14.78
CA ILE A 539 -18.53 18.52 -13.73
C ILE A 539 -18.12 19.73 -12.87
N ARG A 540 -16.82 19.87 -12.57
CA ARG A 540 -16.28 21.01 -11.81
C ARG A 540 -16.40 22.30 -12.61
N TRP A 541 -15.97 22.28 -13.87
CA TRP A 541 -16.04 23.44 -14.76
C TRP A 541 -17.47 23.93 -14.98
N GLY A 542 -18.44 23.00 -15.11
CA GLY A 542 -19.85 23.35 -15.20
C GLY A 542 -20.35 24.08 -13.95
N ALA A 543 -19.99 23.59 -12.76
CA ALA A 543 -20.38 24.26 -11.50
C ALA A 543 -19.70 25.63 -11.31
N TYR A 544 -18.41 25.76 -11.68
CA TYR A 544 -17.73 27.07 -11.70
C TYR A 544 -18.36 28.05 -12.68
N GLY A 545 -18.83 27.56 -13.85
CA GLY A 545 -19.55 28.36 -14.84
C GLY A 545 -20.89 28.91 -14.34
N LEU A 546 -21.50 28.26 -13.35
CA LEU A 546 -22.72 28.73 -12.66
C LEU A 546 -22.43 29.72 -11.52
N GLY A 547 -21.17 30.13 -11.33
CA GLY A 547 -20.76 31.05 -10.25
C GLY A 547 -20.59 30.39 -8.88
N ALA A 548 -20.53 29.04 -8.82
CA ALA A 548 -20.32 28.34 -7.56
C ALA A 548 -18.89 28.56 -7.05
N THR A 549 -18.75 28.76 -5.73
CA THR A 549 -17.45 28.86 -5.07
C THR A 549 -16.76 27.50 -5.01
N LYS A 550 -15.44 27.46 -4.78
CA LYS A 550 -14.68 26.21 -4.73
C LYS A 550 -15.17 25.29 -3.63
N TRP A 551 -15.48 25.84 -2.45
CA TRP A 551 -16.11 25.06 -1.39
C TRP A 551 -17.49 24.53 -1.76
N GLN A 552 -18.32 25.31 -2.46
CA GLN A 552 -19.64 24.85 -2.91
C GLN A 552 -19.51 23.72 -3.93
N VAL A 553 -18.58 23.81 -4.89
CA VAL A 553 -18.28 22.73 -5.83
C VAL A 553 -17.83 21.48 -5.09
N VAL A 554 -16.88 21.62 -4.14
CA VAL A 554 -16.37 20.49 -3.36
C VAL A 554 -17.47 19.83 -2.52
N SER A 555 -18.21 20.61 -1.73
CA SER A 555 -19.20 20.10 -0.76
C SER A 555 -20.50 19.62 -1.39
N ARG A 556 -20.98 20.27 -2.45
CA ARG A 556 -22.30 19.95 -3.06
C ARG A 556 -22.21 19.08 -4.30
N VAL A 557 -21.06 19.02 -4.97
CA VAL A 557 -20.92 18.31 -6.24
C VAL A 557 -19.90 17.19 -6.13
N VAL A 558 -18.66 17.51 -5.76
CA VAL A 558 -17.55 16.55 -5.80
C VAL A 558 -17.65 15.52 -4.68
N LEU A 559 -17.79 15.94 -3.41
CA LEU A 559 -17.88 15.03 -2.28
C LEU A 559 -19.08 14.08 -2.36
N PRO A 560 -20.32 14.52 -2.69
CA PRO A 560 -21.44 13.62 -2.89
C PRO A 560 -21.22 12.61 -4.03
N SER A 561 -20.59 13.05 -5.12
CA SER A 561 -20.25 12.16 -6.25
C SER A 561 -19.16 11.15 -5.92
N ALA A 562 -18.21 11.52 -5.06
CA ALA A 562 -17.10 10.67 -4.61
C ALA A 562 -17.46 9.78 -3.41
N PHE A 563 -18.52 10.13 -2.65
CA PHE A 563 -18.94 9.48 -1.40
C PHE A 563 -18.95 7.94 -1.45
N PRO A 564 -19.45 7.27 -2.52
CA PRO A 564 -19.47 5.82 -2.56
C PRO A 564 -18.09 5.17 -2.46
N ARG A 565 -17.10 5.79 -3.13
CA ARG A 565 -15.71 5.33 -3.12
C ARG A 565 -15.04 5.66 -1.79
N ILE A 566 -15.31 6.86 -1.24
CA ILE A 566 -14.84 7.27 0.10
C ILE A 566 -15.34 6.28 1.16
N ALA A 567 -16.64 6.00 1.17
CA ALA A 567 -17.27 5.10 2.14
C ALA A 567 -16.76 3.66 2.01
N THR A 568 -16.51 3.19 0.78
CA THR A 568 -15.85 1.88 0.56
C THR A 568 -14.44 1.86 1.17
N GLY A 569 -13.66 2.93 0.98
CA GLY A 569 -12.32 3.06 1.57
C GLY A 569 -12.32 3.10 3.11
N ILE A 570 -13.28 3.81 3.71
CA ILE A 570 -13.47 3.86 5.17
C ILE A 570 -13.81 2.48 5.73
N VAL A 571 -14.73 1.74 5.10
CA VAL A 571 -15.10 0.39 5.58
C VAL A 571 -13.93 -0.58 5.44
N LEU A 572 -13.11 -0.46 4.39
CA LEU A 572 -11.88 -1.24 4.27
C LEU A 572 -10.87 -0.89 5.38
N ALA A 573 -10.75 0.39 5.74
CA ALA A 573 -9.90 0.81 6.86
C ALA A 573 -10.40 0.27 8.21
N ILE A 574 -11.72 0.25 8.44
CA ILE A 574 -12.34 -0.42 9.61
C ILE A 574 -11.93 -1.89 9.68
N GLY A 575 -12.06 -2.63 8.57
CA GLY A 575 -11.67 -4.04 8.51
C GLY A 575 -10.20 -4.27 8.85
N ARG A 576 -9.31 -3.36 8.45
CA ARG A 576 -7.87 -3.42 8.81
C ARG A 576 -7.62 -3.05 10.26
N ALA A 577 -8.30 -2.05 10.79
CA ALA A 577 -8.16 -1.61 12.18
C ALA A 577 -8.58 -2.70 13.17
N VAL A 578 -9.65 -3.42 12.87
CA VAL A 578 -10.09 -4.62 13.62
C VAL A 578 -8.99 -5.68 13.71
N GLY A 579 -8.23 -5.85 12.62
CA GLY A 579 -7.18 -6.84 12.51
C GLY A 579 -5.82 -6.39 13.07
N GLU A 580 -5.72 -5.15 13.52
CA GLU A 580 -4.46 -4.62 14.02
C GLU A 580 -4.21 -5.13 15.43
N THR A 581 -2.97 -5.56 15.69
CA THR A 581 -2.64 -6.24 16.95
C THR A 581 -1.46 -5.57 17.65
N ALA A 582 -0.39 -5.27 16.89
CA ALA A 582 0.84 -4.74 17.47
C ALA A 582 0.65 -3.34 18.07
N VAL A 583 -0.18 -2.50 17.45
CA VAL A 583 -0.52 -1.18 17.99
C VAL A 583 -1.25 -1.30 19.32
N VAL A 584 -2.27 -2.15 19.36
CA VAL A 584 -3.17 -2.26 20.52
C VAL A 584 -2.55 -3.02 21.70
N LEU A 585 -1.52 -3.85 21.44
CA LEU A 585 -0.86 -4.71 22.42
C LEU A 585 -0.37 -3.94 23.66
N TYR A 586 0.18 -2.75 23.44
CA TYR A 586 0.74 -1.93 24.51
C TYR A 586 -0.04 -0.66 24.80
N THR A 587 -1.05 -0.31 24.01
CA THR A 587 -1.82 0.90 24.24
C THR A 587 -3.13 0.64 24.98
N MET A 588 -3.77 -0.51 24.72
CA MET A 588 -5.07 -0.86 25.32
C MET A 588 -4.92 -1.67 26.60
N GLY A 589 -3.92 -2.53 26.67
CA GLY A 589 -3.74 -3.52 27.74
C GLY A 589 -4.29 -4.90 27.37
N GLN A 590 -4.49 -5.71 28.41
CA GLN A 590 -4.73 -7.16 28.29
C GLN A 590 -5.92 -7.65 29.14
N ALA A 591 -6.68 -6.75 29.76
CA ALA A 591 -7.73 -7.14 30.69
C ALA A 591 -8.97 -7.68 29.95
N ILE A 592 -9.55 -8.78 30.44
CA ILE A 592 -10.77 -9.39 29.88
C ILE A 592 -12.02 -8.83 30.58
N ASN A 593 -12.09 -7.52 30.71
CA ASN A 593 -13.25 -6.79 31.22
C ASN A 593 -14.05 -6.21 30.05
N LEU A 594 -15.34 -5.96 30.26
CA LEU A 594 -16.15 -5.24 29.30
C LEU A 594 -15.86 -3.73 29.43
N PRO A 595 -15.35 -3.06 28.39
CA PRO A 595 -15.13 -1.62 28.45
C PRO A 595 -16.45 -0.87 28.36
N ILE A 596 -16.64 0.07 29.29
CA ILE A 596 -17.80 0.97 29.34
C ILE A 596 -17.35 2.37 28.95
N THR A 597 -16.23 2.83 29.51
CA THR A 597 -15.65 4.16 29.25
C THR A 597 -14.44 4.09 28.32
N PRO A 598 -14.11 5.19 27.60
CA PRO A 598 -12.89 5.24 26.79
C PRO A 598 -11.59 5.09 27.58
N MET A 599 -11.62 5.28 28.90
CA MET A 599 -10.44 5.13 29.76
C MET A 599 -10.26 3.71 30.27
N ASP A 600 -11.24 2.83 30.07
CA ASP A 600 -11.15 1.45 30.50
C ASP A 600 -10.11 0.70 29.64
N SER A 601 -9.38 -0.22 30.27
CA SER A 601 -8.59 -1.23 29.56
C SER A 601 -9.53 -2.30 28.98
N GLY A 602 -9.05 -3.03 27.98
CA GLY A 602 -9.74 -4.20 27.46
C GLY A 602 -8.80 -5.05 26.62
N ARG A 603 -9.35 -6.15 26.08
CA ARG A 603 -8.61 -7.11 25.26
C ARG A 603 -9.33 -7.30 23.92
N PRO A 604 -8.76 -6.83 22.80
CA PRO A 604 -9.32 -7.07 21.48
C PRO A 604 -9.11 -8.54 21.06
N MET A 605 -9.92 -9.01 20.11
CA MET A 605 -9.93 -10.40 19.63
C MET A 605 -8.59 -10.81 19.03
N THR A 606 -7.88 -9.90 18.39
CA THR A 606 -6.55 -10.16 17.83
C THR A 606 -5.54 -10.54 18.90
N ILE A 607 -5.53 -9.80 20.01
CA ILE A 607 -4.68 -10.11 21.16
C ILE A 607 -5.17 -11.36 21.88
N HIS A 608 -6.49 -11.51 22.02
CA HIS A 608 -7.08 -12.71 22.63
C HIS A 608 -6.65 -13.99 21.91
N LEU A 609 -6.73 -13.99 20.57
CA LEU A 609 -6.27 -15.09 19.74
C LEU A 609 -4.77 -15.37 19.93
N TYR A 610 -3.95 -14.33 19.95
CA TYR A 610 -2.51 -14.47 20.17
C TYR A 610 -2.20 -15.15 21.51
N LEU A 611 -2.81 -14.69 22.60
CA LEU A 611 -2.58 -15.27 23.93
C LEU A 611 -3.04 -16.73 23.99
N LEU A 612 -4.24 -17.03 23.50
CA LEU A 612 -4.76 -18.40 23.47
C LEU A 612 -3.87 -19.35 22.65
N ALA A 613 -3.37 -18.88 21.51
CA ALA A 613 -2.51 -19.67 20.64
C ALA A 613 -1.12 -19.91 21.24
N ASN A 614 -0.57 -18.92 21.95
CA ASN A 614 0.75 -19.01 22.56
C ASN A 614 0.74 -19.85 23.85
N ASP A 615 -0.29 -19.73 24.67
CA ASP A 615 -0.43 -20.52 25.90
C ASP A 615 -0.72 -21.99 25.57
N GLY A 616 -1.38 -22.27 24.44
CA GLY A 616 -1.68 -23.62 23.97
C GLY A 616 -2.71 -24.39 24.82
N ILE A 617 -3.23 -23.76 25.87
CA ILE A 617 -4.15 -24.38 26.85
C ILE A 617 -5.52 -24.63 26.22
N ASN A 618 -6.13 -23.61 25.60
CA ASN A 618 -7.46 -23.70 25.01
C ASN A 618 -7.43 -23.42 23.49
N MET A 619 -6.91 -24.40 22.75
CA MET A 619 -6.79 -24.30 21.29
C MET A 619 -8.17 -24.25 20.59
N GLN A 620 -9.21 -24.84 21.20
CA GLN A 620 -10.57 -24.77 20.67
C GLN A 620 -11.08 -23.32 20.64
N ALA A 621 -10.92 -22.57 21.75
CA ALA A 621 -11.25 -21.16 21.79
C ALA A 621 -10.40 -20.33 20.81
N ALA A 622 -9.14 -20.72 20.56
CA ALA A 622 -8.29 -20.07 19.55
C ALA A 622 -8.89 -20.25 18.14
N TYR A 623 -9.29 -21.46 17.74
CA TYR A 623 -9.95 -21.68 16.45
C TYR A 623 -11.26 -20.92 16.32
N GLY A 624 -12.11 -20.91 17.37
CA GLY A 624 -13.35 -20.15 17.40
C GLY A 624 -13.13 -18.65 17.26
N THR A 625 -12.14 -18.09 17.97
CA THR A 625 -11.77 -16.67 17.90
C THR A 625 -11.21 -16.30 16.52
N ALA A 626 -10.35 -17.14 15.95
CA ALA A 626 -9.80 -16.94 14.60
C ALA A 626 -10.91 -16.93 13.54
N LEU A 627 -11.87 -17.85 13.64
CA LEU A 627 -13.01 -17.91 12.74
C LEU A 627 -13.89 -16.67 12.87
N LEU A 628 -14.25 -16.28 14.09
CA LEU A 628 -15.11 -15.11 14.30
C LEU A 628 -14.43 -13.82 13.80
N LEU A 629 -13.14 -13.64 14.08
CA LEU A 629 -12.36 -12.51 13.58
C LEU A 629 -12.34 -12.47 12.05
N MET A 630 -12.12 -13.62 11.40
CA MET A 630 -12.15 -13.74 9.94
C MET A 630 -13.55 -13.41 9.36
N LEU A 631 -14.62 -13.93 9.97
CA LEU A 631 -16.00 -13.66 9.57
C LEU A 631 -16.36 -12.18 9.73
N MET A 632 -15.93 -11.55 10.82
CA MET A 632 -16.18 -10.12 11.07
C MET A 632 -15.52 -9.24 10.00
N ILE A 633 -14.29 -9.54 9.63
CA ILE A 633 -13.57 -8.81 8.57
C ILE A 633 -14.17 -9.06 7.19
N LEU A 634 -14.56 -10.31 6.91
CA LEU A 634 -15.27 -10.65 5.69
C LEU A 634 -16.60 -9.88 5.61
N ALA A 635 -17.33 -9.76 6.71
CA ALA A 635 -18.57 -8.99 6.78
C ALA A 635 -18.34 -7.50 6.46
N PHE A 636 -17.32 -6.87 7.05
CA PHE A 636 -16.95 -5.49 6.71
C PHE A 636 -16.58 -5.34 5.22
N ASN A 637 -15.78 -6.25 4.67
CA ASN A 637 -15.38 -6.20 3.26
C ASN A 637 -16.55 -6.40 2.29
N LEU A 638 -17.47 -7.33 2.60
CA LEU A 638 -18.68 -7.54 1.81
C LEU A 638 -19.61 -6.33 1.89
N PHE A 639 -19.75 -5.72 3.08
CA PHE A 639 -20.52 -4.51 3.29
C PHE A 639 -19.96 -3.33 2.49
N ALA A 640 -18.63 -3.14 2.47
CA ALA A 640 -17.97 -2.12 1.66
C ALA A 640 -18.34 -2.26 0.17
N ARG A 641 -18.30 -3.49 -0.35
CA ARG A 641 -18.63 -3.79 -1.75
C ARG A 641 -20.11 -3.59 -2.06
N TYR A 642 -20.99 -3.94 -1.14
CA TYR A 642 -22.43 -3.69 -1.27
C TYR A 642 -22.70 -2.18 -1.41
N LEU A 643 -22.05 -1.36 -0.58
CA LEU A 643 -22.16 0.10 -0.62
C LEU A 643 -21.70 0.68 -1.96
N SER A 644 -20.57 0.17 -2.47
CA SER A 644 -20.03 0.53 -3.80
C SER A 644 -21.01 0.22 -4.94
N ARG A 645 -21.57 -1.00 -4.96
CA ARG A 645 -22.51 -1.46 -6.02
C ARG A 645 -23.84 -0.70 -6.00
N LYS A 646 -24.40 -0.46 -4.81
CA LYS A 646 -25.67 0.26 -4.65
C LYS A 646 -25.58 1.67 -5.22
N SER A 647 -24.46 2.35 -4.99
CA SER A 647 -24.24 3.69 -5.52
C SER A 647 -23.93 3.72 -7.01
N ALA A 648 -23.20 2.73 -7.55
CA ALA A 648 -22.99 2.61 -9.00
C ALA A 648 -24.34 2.48 -9.75
N LYS A 649 -25.31 1.76 -9.19
CA LYS A 649 -26.68 1.69 -9.75
C LYS A 649 -27.45 3.02 -9.65
N LYS A 650 -27.11 3.88 -8.69
CA LYS A 650 -27.77 5.17 -8.46
C LYS A 650 -27.17 6.32 -9.27
N THR A 651 -25.90 6.22 -9.66
CA THR A 651 -25.19 7.17 -10.55
C THR A 651 -25.19 6.74 -12.02
N GLY A 652 -25.50 5.48 -12.32
CA GLY A 652 -25.90 5.04 -13.66
C GLY A 652 -27.28 5.58 -14.01
N GLY A 653 -27.34 6.88 -14.33
CA GLY A 653 -28.43 7.43 -15.13
C GLY A 653 -28.48 6.73 -16.48
N LYS A 654 -29.69 6.45 -16.93
CA LYS A 654 -30.02 6.06 -18.31
C LYS A 654 -29.43 7.05 -19.30
#